data_AF-A0A955IDY2-F1
#
_entry.id   AF-A0A955IDY2-F1
#
_cell.length_a   1.000
_cell.length_b   1.000
_cell.length_c   1.000
_cell.angle_alpha   90.00
_cell.angle_beta   90.00
_cell.angle_gamma   90.00
#
_symmetry.space_group_name_H-M   'P 1'
#
loop_
_entity.id
_entity.type
_entity.pdbx_description
1 polymer ?
#
loop_
_entity_poly.entity_id
_entity_poly.type
_entity_poly.pdbx_seq_one_letter_code
_entity_poly.pdbx_strand_id
1 'polypeptide(L)'
;MKEKAVVIGLFAFGVLLLAITAFLFFQDRAPQDDSAASIYYLSPDGNDSNNGSSSSPWKTLAKAHTTIAAGDTVILKDGVYSGYFSISKPNTTWRAQNKHKAIIDGTFSPGLLNGEWKNIVSAWDSKCTNIGKWAPLLAISANNVEVDGLFIRNSCGRGVLVAEDVDYSKFINNRIDWTFVSGFYVSGETKGLQMINNELTRISFNDQYTVYTSNDYNVNISIHMSGEDMVVRGNIIAWGRGEIAMTGSRNLLFEDNIIIGNKNNFYNGWADGVIVRNNLFWAPESQLNPNTHWEKKNGNENDWHISSRNEKDARWGNYASGLNNVSYYNNIIINNSFIFSGYHKDYSSDTTNVYFGHNTLVTGKNTKGLFNVVFGSKDGSDSKITGIVENNIFDVIKDPTATVKATLSGNDNLIFRNNIMPASASSSVKGPGDIYTTNADLQNSLVELNYPIPAIGASTLDMAALRTAVDLNNYRLKQSSPAINAGISATTHTTFQIPQLAKSQDYFKNTRVGNPDIGAVEYGGVYNTSTPTPIITATQVQASPTPTTNVGPSPTQTPTPPIAGNICGKADIDGNGRFSITDFAEFAKSYGTGKNTCADKDLNYGVCGGRDVNRDGKLNIADFGGAGIGFAQRYYPKTSCAL
;
A
#
# COMPACT_ATOMS: atom_id res chain seq x y z
N MET A 1 -35.11 73.13 -30.28
CA MET A 1 -33.97 72.29 -29.84
C MET A 1 -34.09 71.79 -28.39
N LYS A 2 -34.79 72.48 -27.47
CA LYS A 2 -34.83 72.09 -26.05
C LYS A 2 -35.71 70.86 -25.73
N GLU A 3 -36.85 70.67 -26.39
CA GLU A 3 -37.75 69.53 -26.10
C GLU A 3 -37.16 68.16 -26.51
N LYS A 4 -36.52 68.07 -27.69
CA LYS A 4 -35.89 66.83 -28.14
C LYS A 4 -34.75 66.38 -27.23
N ALA A 5 -34.01 67.32 -26.65
CA ALA A 5 -32.93 67.01 -25.71
C ALA A 5 -33.45 66.43 -24.38
N VAL A 6 -34.60 66.92 -23.89
CA VAL A 6 -35.24 66.42 -22.66
C VAL A 6 -35.76 64.99 -22.87
N VAL A 7 -36.38 64.71 -24.01
CA VAL A 7 -36.88 63.36 -24.34
C VAL A 7 -35.73 62.35 -24.47
N ILE A 8 -34.63 62.73 -25.12
CA ILE A 8 -33.42 61.88 -25.22
C ILE A 8 -32.78 61.66 -23.84
N GLY A 9 -32.73 62.70 -23.00
CA GLY A 9 -32.21 62.61 -21.63
C GLY A 9 -33.02 61.65 -20.75
N LEU A 10 -34.35 61.74 -20.80
CA LEU A 10 -35.24 60.84 -20.05
C LEU A 10 -35.15 59.38 -20.56
N PHE A 11 -35.02 59.19 -21.87
CA PHE A 11 -34.85 57.86 -22.46
C PHE A 11 -33.51 57.24 -22.04
N ALA A 12 -32.41 58.00 -22.10
CA ALA A 12 -31.10 57.55 -21.65
C ALA A 12 -31.07 57.23 -20.15
N PHE A 13 -31.74 58.04 -19.32
CA PHE A 13 -31.86 57.79 -17.89
C PHE A 13 -32.69 56.54 -17.60
N GLY A 14 -33.79 56.31 -18.33
CA GLY A 14 -34.59 55.09 -18.22
C GLY A 14 -33.81 53.83 -18.61
N VAL A 15 -33.04 53.88 -19.69
CA VAL A 15 -32.15 52.78 -20.12
C VAL A 15 -31.06 52.52 -19.08
N LEU A 16 -30.47 53.57 -18.49
CA LEU A 16 -29.48 53.44 -17.42
C LEU A 16 -30.08 52.81 -16.16
N LEU A 17 -31.30 53.20 -15.77
CA LEU A 17 -32.00 52.62 -14.62
C LEU A 17 -32.33 51.14 -14.87
N LEU A 18 -32.75 50.79 -16.08
CA LEU A 18 -33.00 49.39 -16.49
C LEU A 18 -31.71 48.57 -16.51
N ALA A 19 -30.59 49.14 -16.96
CA ALA A 19 -29.29 48.46 -16.94
C ALA A 19 -28.79 48.23 -15.50
N ILE A 20 -28.94 49.21 -14.59
CA ILE A 20 -28.55 49.08 -13.19
C ILE A 20 -29.44 48.06 -12.46
N THR A 21 -30.77 48.11 -12.68
CA THR A 21 -31.68 47.13 -12.07
C THR A 21 -31.46 45.73 -12.62
N ALA A 22 -31.19 45.56 -13.91
CA ALA A 22 -30.78 44.28 -14.49
C ALA A 22 -29.46 43.80 -13.88
N PHE A 23 -28.45 44.67 -13.73
CA PHE A 23 -27.17 44.31 -13.13
C PHE A 23 -27.30 43.86 -11.67
N LEU A 24 -28.14 44.54 -10.88
CA LEU A 24 -28.43 44.16 -9.49
C LEU A 24 -29.25 42.86 -9.41
N PHE A 25 -30.21 42.62 -10.31
CA PHE A 25 -30.95 41.36 -10.39
C PHE A 25 -30.11 40.17 -10.89
N PHE A 26 -29.08 40.41 -11.71
CA PHE A 26 -28.17 39.37 -12.19
C PHE A 26 -27.08 39.00 -11.17
N GLN A 27 -26.68 39.91 -10.26
CA GLN A 27 -25.75 39.58 -9.16
C GLN A 27 -26.38 38.66 -8.11
N ASP A 28 -27.70 38.78 -7.85
CA ASP A 28 -28.41 37.93 -6.86
C ASP A 28 -28.83 36.55 -7.40
N ARG A 29 -28.57 36.24 -8.69
CA ARG A 29 -28.99 34.98 -9.33
C ARG A 29 -27.98 34.35 -10.29
N ALA A 30 -26.70 34.72 -10.20
CA ALA A 30 -25.68 33.82 -10.72
C ALA A 30 -25.75 32.54 -9.86
N PRO A 31 -25.93 31.33 -10.44
CA PRO A 31 -25.70 30.12 -9.69
C PRO A 31 -24.27 30.22 -9.18
N GLN A 32 -24.12 30.34 -7.87
CA GLN A 32 -22.81 30.17 -7.25
C GLN A 32 -22.44 28.73 -7.58
N ASP A 33 -21.47 28.58 -8.46
CA ASP A 33 -20.85 27.28 -8.72
C ASP A 33 -20.09 26.94 -7.43
N ASP A 34 -20.80 26.46 -6.42
CA ASP A 34 -20.29 26.04 -5.10
C ASP A 34 -19.40 24.79 -5.18
N SER A 35 -18.90 24.48 -6.37
CA SER A 35 -18.12 23.29 -6.70
C SER A 35 -16.61 23.54 -6.70
N ALA A 36 -16.12 24.68 -6.21
CA ALA A 36 -14.70 24.86 -5.95
C ALA A 36 -14.36 24.35 -4.54
N ALA A 37 -13.83 23.13 -4.46
CA ALA A 37 -13.22 22.60 -3.24
C ALA A 37 -12.29 23.65 -2.59
N SER A 38 -12.57 24.00 -1.34
CA SER A 38 -11.79 25.00 -0.60
C SER A 38 -10.62 24.36 0.13
N ILE A 39 -9.54 25.13 0.32
CA ILE A 39 -8.36 24.71 1.07
C ILE A 39 -8.24 25.54 2.34
N TYR A 40 -8.27 24.87 3.48
CA TYR A 40 -8.12 25.48 4.80
C TYR A 40 -6.82 25.02 5.48
N TYR A 41 -6.31 25.84 6.38
CA TYR A 41 -5.05 25.61 7.08
C TYR A 41 -5.26 25.59 8.59
N LEU A 42 -4.61 24.63 9.25
CA LEU A 42 -4.47 24.58 10.71
C LEU A 42 -3.02 24.80 11.11
N SER A 43 -2.83 25.38 12.29
CA SER A 43 -1.52 25.52 12.92
C SER A 43 -1.70 25.43 14.43
N PRO A 44 -0.81 24.78 15.20
CA PRO A 44 -0.88 24.82 16.66
C PRO A 44 -0.81 26.25 17.23
N ASP A 45 -0.15 27.16 16.50
CA ASP A 45 -0.04 28.60 16.80
C ASP A 45 -1.15 29.44 16.16
N GLY A 46 -2.14 28.81 15.51
CA GLY A 46 -3.26 29.48 14.87
C GLY A 46 -4.30 30.03 15.85
N ASN A 47 -5.41 30.53 15.31
CA ASN A 47 -6.55 30.99 16.11
C ASN A 47 -7.87 30.59 15.42
N ASP A 48 -8.80 30.01 16.17
CA ASP A 48 -10.09 29.57 15.64
C ASP A 48 -11.04 30.72 15.25
N SER A 49 -10.71 31.96 15.63
CA SER A 49 -11.37 33.17 15.10
C SER A 49 -10.87 33.58 13.71
N ASN A 50 -9.80 32.96 13.21
CA ASN A 50 -9.29 33.26 11.87
C ASN A 50 -10.21 32.66 10.78
N ASN A 51 -9.97 33.05 9.53
CA ASN A 51 -10.73 32.53 8.38
C ASN A 51 -10.21 31.19 7.83
N GLY A 52 -9.15 30.62 8.40
CA GLY A 52 -8.59 29.34 7.95
C GLY A 52 -7.71 29.44 6.71
N SER A 53 -7.36 30.64 6.26
CA SER A 53 -6.39 30.85 5.18
C SER A 53 -4.96 30.49 5.61
N SER A 54 -4.03 30.32 4.66
CA SER A 54 -2.64 29.99 4.98
C SER A 54 -1.96 31.02 5.87
N SER A 55 -2.25 32.32 5.69
CA SER A 55 -1.71 33.42 6.52
C SER A 55 -2.43 33.56 7.87
N SER A 56 -3.65 33.05 7.98
CA SER A 56 -4.46 33.13 9.20
C SER A 56 -5.13 31.77 9.44
N PRO A 57 -4.34 30.75 9.85
CA PRO A 57 -4.84 29.39 10.01
C PRO A 57 -5.70 29.26 11.28
N TRP A 58 -6.59 28.27 11.27
CA TRP A 58 -7.29 27.82 12.48
C TRP A 58 -6.33 27.12 13.46
N LYS A 59 -6.74 27.00 14.72
CA LYS A 59 -5.95 26.34 15.76
C LYS A 59 -6.32 24.88 15.92
N THR A 60 -7.62 24.57 15.94
CA THR A 60 -8.12 23.27 16.40
C THR A 60 -8.69 22.41 15.26
N LEU A 61 -8.50 21.09 15.41
CA LEU A 61 -9.13 20.08 14.55
C LEU A 61 -10.67 20.19 14.58
N ALA A 62 -11.24 20.52 15.74
CA ALA A 62 -12.67 20.72 15.92
C ALA A 62 -13.21 21.91 15.12
N LYS A 63 -12.49 23.04 15.08
CA LYS A 63 -12.88 24.19 14.26
C LYS A 63 -12.90 23.84 12.78
N ALA A 64 -11.88 23.14 12.31
CA ALA A 64 -11.82 22.69 10.92
C ALA A 64 -12.96 21.73 10.59
N HIS A 65 -13.13 20.69 11.40
CA HIS A 65 -14.18 19.69 11.21
C HIS A 65 -15.56 20.32 11.19
N THR A 66 -15.87 21.27 12.07
CA THR A 66 -17.19 21.93 12.09
C THR A 66 -17.41 22.86 10.88
N THR A 67 -16.34 23.42 10.29
CA THR A 67 -16.45 24.45 9.25
C THR A 67 -16.43 23.91 7.82
N ILE A 68 -15.58 22.92 7.51
CA ILE A 68 -15.40 22.44 6.12
C ILE A 68 -16.66 21.78 5.52
N ALA A 69 -16.79 21.77 4.20
CA ALA A 69 -17.79 21.02 3.45
C ALA A 69 -17.19 19.77 2.79
N ALA A 70 -18.06 18.93 2.22
CA ALA A 70 -17.61 17.83 1.37
C ALA A 70 -16.87 18.39 0.14
N GLY A 71 -15.76 17.77 -0.24
CA GLY A 71 -14.85 18.23 -1.28
C GLY A 71 -13.64 19.02 -0.75
N ASP A 72 -13.74 19.60 0.45
CA ASP A 72 -12.70 20.48 0.98
C ASP A 72 -11.43 19.73 1.41
N THR A 73 -10.33 20.47 1.40
CA THR A 73 -9.03 20.02 1.91
C THR A 73 -8.62 20.82 3.15
N VAL A 74 -8.18 20.11 4.18
CA VAL A 74 -7.55 20.64 5.38
C VAL A 74 -6.05 20.34 5.35
N ILE A 75 -5.23 21.40 5.35
CA ILE A 75 -3.78 21.32 5.44
C ILE A 75 -3.34 21.63 6.87
N LEU A 76 -2.73 20.66 7.54
CA LEU A 76 -2.17 20.82 8.88
C LEU A 76 -0.72 21.26 8.76
N LYS A 77 -0.40 22.46 9.25
CA LYS A 77 0.99 22.92 9.39
C LYS A 77 1.72 22.10 10.45
N ASP A 78 3.04 22.16 10.38
CA ASP A 78 3.96 21.47 11.28
C ASP A 78 3.65 21.78 12.75
N GLY A 79 3.76 20.74 13.59
CA GLY A 79 3.61 20.82 15.03
C GLY A 79 2.67 19.77 15.60
N VAL A 80 2.30 19.93 16.86
CA VAL A 80 1.58 18.91 17.64
C VAL A 80 0.13 19.33 17.88
N TYR A 81 -0.78 18.44 17.50
CA TYR A 81 -2.22 18.52 17.74
C TYR A 81 -2.59 17.42 18.73
N SER A 82 -2.70 17.78 20.01
CA SER A 82 -2.98 16.81 21.07
C SER A 82 -4.48 16.51 21.15
N GLY A 83 -4.82 15.23 21.24
CA GLY A 83 -6.19 14.78 21.50
C GLY A 83 -6.72 13.78 20.47
N TYR A 84 -7.88 13.23 20.83
CA TYR A 84 -8.60 12.23 20.05
C TYR A 84 -9.55 12.94 19.10
N PHE A 85 -9.60 12.49 17.85
CA PHE A 85 -10.33 13.19 16.81
C PHE A 85 -11.08 12.24 15.88
N SER A 86 -12.24 12.68 15.42
CA SER A 86 -13.09 11.94 14.48
C SER A 86 -13.36 12.77 13.23
N ILE A 87 -13.09 12.18 12.07
CA ILE A 87 -13.47 12.72 10.77
C ILE A 87 -14.76 12.04 10.33
N SER A 88 -15.85 12.81 10.37
CA SER A 88 -17.20 12.36 10.00
C SER A 88 -17.80 13.14 8.83
N LYS A 89 -16.99 13.92 8.11
CA LYS A 89 -17.42 14.64 6.90
C LYS A 89 -16.92 13.89 5.66
N PRO A 90 -17.81 13.42 4.77
CA PRO A 90 -17.43 12.63 3.61
C PRO A 90 -16.72 13.48 2.56
N ASN A 91 -15.96 12.84 1.67
CA ASN A 91 -15.27 13.49 0.56
C ASN A 91 -14.29 14.59 1.00
N THR A 92 -13.63 14.45 2.15
CA THR A 92 -12.67 15.46 2.64
C THR A 92 -11.25 14.94 2.64
N THR A 93 -10.28 15.82 2.42
CA THR A 93 -8.84 15.50 2.50
C THR A 93 -8.21 16.17 3.71
N TRP A 94 -7.49 15.40 4.52
CA TRP A 94 -6.77 15.85 5.70
C TRP A 94 -5.29 15.52 5.54
N ARG A 95 -4.47 16.56 5.33
CA ARG A 95 -3.09 16.39 4.85
C ARG A 95 -2.10 17.20 5.66
N ALA A 96 -0.95 16.62 5.97
CA ALA A 96 0.18 17.38 6.52
C ALA A 96 0.78 18.30 5.45
N GLN A 97 1.10 19.55 5.81
CA GLN A 97 1.84 20.45 4.93
C GLN A 97 3.20 19.85 4.54
N ASN A 98 3.91 19.32 5.54
CA ASN A 98 5.14 18.56 5.35
C ASN A 98 4.93 17.16 5.95
N LYS A 99 5.21 16.13 5.14
CA LYS A 99 5.03 14.72 5.53
C LYS A 99 5.66 14.44 6.91
N HIS A 100 4.85 13.84 7.78
CA HIS A 100 5.11 13.46 9.16
C HIS A 100 5.38 14.60 10.16
N LYS A 101 5.21 15.87 9.76
CA LYS A 101 5.46 17.03 10.64
C LYS A 101 4.20 17.56 11.33
N ALA A 102 3.01 17.24 10.82
CA ALA A 102 1.75 17.41 11.55
C ALA A 102 1.49 16.16 12.41
N ILE A 103 1.58 16.31 13.74
CA ILE A 103 1.55 15.19 14.69
C ILE A 103 0.22 15.17 15.43
N ILE A 104 -0.56 14.10 15.29
CA ILE A 104 -1.70 13.80 16.14
C ILE A 104 -1.20 12.99 17.34
N ASP A 105 -1.27 13.54 18.54
CA ASP A 105 -0.61 12.97 19.73
C ASP A 105 -1.62 12.62 20.84
N GLY A 106 -1.68 11.33 21.20
CA GLY A 106 -2.54 10.83 22.28
C GLY A 106 -1.92 10.99 23.69
N THR A 107 -0.71 11.52 23.79
CA THR A 107 0.05 11.83 25.03
C THR A 107 0.50 10.63 25.87
N PHE A 108 0.14 9.40 25.51
CA PHE A 108 0.64 8.18 26.14
C PHE A 108 2.00 7.77 25.56
N SER A 109 3.02 8.58 25.83
CA SER A 109 4.33 8.44 25.19
C SER A 109 5.22 7.37 25.85
N PRO A 110 6.21 6.80 25.14
CA PRO A 110 7.20 5.89 25.71
C PRO A 110 7.93 6.44 26.93
N GLY A 111 8.10 7.76 27.02
CA GLY A 111 8.80 8.43 28.12
C GLY A 111 8.14 8.23 29.48
N LEU A 112 6.82 7.98 29.51
CA LEU A 112 6.08 7.71 30.76
C LEU A 112 6.55 6.42 31.45
N LEU A 113 7.22 5.52 30.73
CA LEU A 113 7.73 4.26 31.26
C LEU A 113 9.04 4.43 32.04
N ASN A 114 9.73 5.58 31.94
CA ASN A 114 11.04 5.80 32.56
C ASN A 114 12.05 4.67 32.28
N GLY A 115 12.02 4.11 31.07
CA GLY A 115 12.94 3.06 30.64
C GLY A 115 12.60 1.64 31.12
N GLU A 116 11.49 1.43 31.86
CA GLU A 116 11.16 0.12 32.42
C GLU A 116 9.69 -0.26 32.18
N TRP A 117 9.43 -1.44 31.60
CA TRP A 117 8.06 -1.92 31.33
C TRP A 117 7.20 -2.10 32.58
N LYS A 118 7.80 -2.34 33.76
CA LYS A 118 7.05 -2.46 35.02
C LYS A 118 6.25 -1.20 35.36
N ASN A 119 6.62 -0.05 34.78
CA ASN A 119 5.92 1.23 34.95
C ASN A 119 4.70 1.38 34.02
N ILE A 120 4.39 0.40 33.16
CA ILE A 120 3.28 0.49 32.21
C ILE A 120 1.93 0.66 32.89
N VAL A 121 1.73 0.05 34.06
CA VAL A 121 0.47 0.14 34.81
C VAL A 121 0.26 1.56 35.34
N SER A 122 1.26 2.14 36.01
CA SER A 122 1.17 3.51 36.52
C SER A 122 1.08 4.55 35.40
N ALA A 123 1.83 4.35 34.30
CA ALA A 123 1.73 5.18 33.11
C ALA A 123 0.32 5.14 32.53
N TRP A 124 -0.26 3.95 32.39
CA TRP A 124 -1.62 3.74 31.92
C TRP A 124 -2.63 4.43 32.83
N ASP A 125 -2.57 4.18 34.14
CA ASP A 125 -3.53 4.72 35.10
C ASP A 125 -3.54 6.25 35.08
N SER A 126 -2.38 6.87 34.86
CA SER A 126 -2.21 8.33 34.83
C SER A 126 -2.73 9.02 33.56
N LYS A 127 -2.87 8.29 32.44
CA LYS A 127 -3.21 8.88 31.13
C LYS A 127 -4.42 8.28 30.45
N CYS A 128 -4.63 6.98 30.59
CA CYS A 128 -5.49 6.20 29.71
C CYS A 128 -6.78 5.72 30.37
N THR A 129 -6.90 5.77 31.70
CA THR A 129 -8.10 5.31 32.44
C THR A 129 -9.41 5.91 31.92
N ASN A 130 -9.45 7.22 31.70
CA ASN A 130 -10.65 7.92 31.25
C ASN A 130 -10.86 7.89 29.72
N ILE A 131 -9.87 7.42 28.98
CA ILE A 131 -9.92 7.31 27.51
C ILE A 131 -10.36 5.90 27.12
N GLY A 132 -9.78 4.88 27.76
CA GLY A 132 -10.07 3.48 27.53
C GLY A 132 -9.26 2.87 26.37
N LYS A 133 -8.93 1.59 26.51
CA LYS A 133 -8.10 0.82 25.56
C LYS A 133 -8.66 0.68 24.15
N TRP A 134 -9.95 0.93 23.98
CA TRP A 134 -10.61 0.80 22.68
C TRP A 134 -10.72 2.13 21.94
N ALA A 135 -10.39 3.27 22.57
CA ALA A 135 -10.52 4.57 21.95
C ALA A 135 -9.56 4.71 20.75
N PRO A 136 -10.05 5.18 19.60
CA PRO A 136 -9.21 5.49 18.45
C PRO A 136 -8.67 6.92 18.53
N LEU A 137 -7.35 7.08 18.41
CA LEU A 137 -6.75 8.41 18.36
C LEU A 137 -7.24 9.20 17.13
N LEU A 138 -7.36 8.53 15.99
CA LEU A 138 -8.05 9.03 14.80
C LEU A 138 -9.17 8.06 14.37
N ALA A 139 -10.42 8.52 14.38
CA ALA A 139 -11.57 7.78 13.87
C ALA A 139 -12.04 8.33 12.53
N ILE A 140 -12.29 7.46 11.55
CA ILE A 140 -12.96 7.81 10.29
C ILE A 140 -14.34 7.17 10.29
N SER A 141 -15.38 7.98 10.11
CA SER A 141 -16.79 7.55 10.12
C SER A 141 -17.58 8.11 8.93
N ALA A 142 -16.89 8.47 7.85
CA ALA A 142 -17.51 8.93 6.62
C ALA A 142 -16.71 8.48 5.38
N ASN A 143 -17.42 8.31 4.26
CA ASN A 143 -16.87 7.79 3.02
C ASN A 143 -15.91 8.76 2.33
N ASN A 144 -15.00 8.19 1.54
CA ASN A 144 -14.08 8.92 0.66
C ASN A 144 -13.27 9.99 1.41
N VAL A 145 -12.80 9.66 2.61
CA VAL A 145 -11.87 10.51 3.36
C VAL A 145 -10.44 10.15 2.96
N GLU A 146 -9.64 11.15 2.66
CA GLU A 146 -8.20 10.98 2.42
C GLU A 146 -7.40 11.53 3.60
N VAL A 147 -6.51 10.71 4.16
CA VAL A 147 -5.57 11.09 5.21
C VAL A 147 -4.16 10.93 4.65
N ASP A 148 -3.44 12.04 4.48
CA ASP A 148 -2.13 12.07 3.81
C ASP A 148 -1.03 12.69 4.67
N GLY A 149 0.04 11.94 4.89
CA GLY A 149 1.28 12.47 5.47
C GLY A 149 1.22 12.78 6.96
N LEU A 150 0.18 12.40 7.70
CA LEU A 150 0.10 12.67 9.14
C LEU A 150 1.03 11.76 9.95
N PHE A 151 1.46 12.22 11.13
CA PHE A 151 2.09 11.36 12.13
C PHE A 151 1.17 11.16 13.34
N ILE A 152 0.63 9.96 13.51
CA ILE A 152 -0.33 9.58 14.55
C ILE A 152 0.42 8.74 15.60
N ARG A 153 0.46 9.19 16.86
CA ARG A 153 1.24 8.48 17.89
C ARG A 153 0.73 8.60 19.31
N ASN A 154 1.33 7.78 20.18
CA ASN A 154 1.13 7.83 21.64
C ASN A 154 -0.32 7.57 22.04
N SER A 155 -0.96 6.59 21.41
CA SER A 155 -2.37 6.27 21.64
C SER A 155 -2.55 5.35 22.84
N CYS A 156 -3.50 5.70 23.71
CA CYS A 156 -4.01 4.84 24.78
C CYS A 156 -4.84 3.67 24.26
N GLY A 157 -5.20 3.64 22.98
CA GLY A 157 -5.97 2.56 22.40
C GLY A 157 -5.52 2.24 20.99
N ARG A 158 -6.40 2.47 20.03
CA ARG A 158 -6.12 2.28 18.60
C ARG A 158 -5.44 3.52 18.04
N GLY A 159 -4.52 3.35 17.08
CA GLY A 159 -3.98 4.47 16.30
C GLY A 159 -5.06 5.05 15.41
N VAL A 160 -5.51 4.25 14.45
CA VAL A 160 -6.61 4.57 13.53
C VAL A 160 -7.72 3.55 13.65
N LEU A 161 -8.97 4.02 13.66
CA LEU A 161 -10.17 3.22 13.44
C LEU A 161 -10.93 3.74 12.22
N VAL A 162 -11.24 2.85 11.30
CA VAL A 162 -12.21 3.06 10.24
C VAL A 162 -13.47 2.33 10.66
N ALA A 163 -14.56 3.09 10.80
CA ALA A 163 -15.86 2.56 11.18
C ALA A 163 -16.40 1.59 10.11
N GLU A 164 -17.45 0.87 10.48
CA GLU A 164 -18.20 0.03 9.53
C GLU A 164 -18.84 0.90 8.44
N ASP A 165 -19.04 0.34 7.24
CA ASP A 165 -19.62 1.01 6.06
C ASP A 165 -18.86 2.26 5.57
N VAL A 166 -17.56 2.37 5.87
CA VAL A 166 -16.73 3.51 5.42
C VAL A 166 -16.00 3.18 4.11
N ASP A 167 -16.59 3.57 3.00
CA ASP A 167 -16.08 3.21 1.67
C ASP A 167 -15.05 4.20 1.11
N TYR A 168 -14.16 3.69 0.26
CA TYR A 168 -13.23 4.42 -0.62
C TYR A 168 -12.27 5.39 0.08
N SER A 169 -12.10 5.25 1.40
CA SER A 169 -11.17 6.08 2.15
C SER A 169 -9.72 5.68 1.89
N LYS A 170 -8.80 6.65 1.94
CA LYS A 170 -7.38 6.48 1.61
C LYS A 170 -6.50 6.95 2.75
N PHE A 171 -5.50 6.15 3.07
CA PHE A 171 -4.47 6.47 4.05
C PHE A 171 -3.12 6.37 3.36
N ILE A 172 -2.52 7.52 3.09
CA ILE A 172 -1.35 7.64 2.23
C ILE A 172 -0.21 8.28 3.02
N ASN A 173 1.00 7.72 2.94
CA ASN A 173 2.21 8.32 3.50
C ASN A 173 2.13 8.66 5.00
N ASN A 174 1.23 8.03 5.77
CA ASN A 174 1.11 8.32 7.20
C ASN A 174 2.14 7.54 7.99
N ARG A 175 2.50 8.08 9.15
CA ARG A 175 3.23 7.35 10.18
C ARG A 175 2.31 7.06 11.36
N ILE A 176 2.25 5.82 11.82
CA ILE A 176 1.50 5.41 13.00
C ILE A 176 2.47 4.71 13.95
N ASP A 177 2.59 5.20 15.18
CA ASP A 177 3.60 4.69 16.10
C ASP A 177 3.13 4.67 17.55
N TRP A 178 3.58 3.67 18.30
CA TRP A 178 3.32 3.58 19.73
C TRP A 178 1.83 3.63 20.07
N THR A 179 1.14 2.55 19.70
CA THR A 179 -0.30 2.37 19.97
C THR A 179 -0.54 1.20 20.91
N PHE A 180 -1.42 1.39 21.88
CA PHE A 180 -1.66 0.39 22.91
C PHE A 180 -2.29 -0.88 22.36
N VAL A 181 -3.40 -0.80 21.62
CA VAL A 181 -4.18 -1.97 21.16
C VAL A 181 -3.94 -2.33 19.70
N SER A 182 -4.08 -1.38 18.77
CA SER A 182 -3.89 -1.62 17.33
C SER A 182 -3.28 -0.41 16.65
N GLY A 183 -2.55 -0.61 15.57
CA GLY A 183 -2.06 0.49 14.72
C GLY A 183 -3.18 1.01 13.83
N PHE A 184 -3.83 0.11 13.11
CA PHE A 184 -4.87 0.42 12.14
C PHE A 184 -5.98 -0.63 12.23
N TYR A 185 -7.24 -0.22 12.24
CA TYR A 185 -8.36 -1.16 12.42
C TYR A 185 -9.54 -0.75 11.55
N VAL A 186 -9.97 -1.63 10.65
CA VAL A 186 -11.23 -1.51 9.90
C VAL A 186 -12.27 -2.39 10.59
N SER A 187 -13.41 -1.83 10.97
CA SER A 187 -14.44 -2.56 11.73
C SER A 187 -15.12 -3.66 10.90
N GLY A 188 -15.37 -3.41 9.61
CA GLY A 188 -16.13 -4.29 8.73
C GLY A 188 -16.82 -3.51 7.61
N GLU A 189 -17.53 -4.20 6.73
CA GLU A 189 -18.43 -3.70 5.67
C GLU A 189 -17.86 -2.58 4.77
N THR A 190 -16.54 -2.40 4.79
CA THR A 190 -15.83 -1.33 4.09
C THR A 190 -15.42 -1.77 2.69
N LYS A 191 -15.59 -0.91 1.69
CA LYS A 191 -15.19 -1.20 0.30
C LYS A 191 -14.12 -0.26 -0.21
N GLY A 192 -13.19 -0.77 -1.01
CA GLY A 192 -12.26 0.06 -1.78
C GLY A 192 -11.24 0.84 -0.96
N LEU A 193 -11.06 0.53 0.33
CA LEU A 193 -10.11 1.23 1.19
C LEU A 193 -8.67 1.01 0.73
N GLN A 194 -7.86 2.07 0.77
CA GLN A 194 -6.46 2.03 0.36
C GLN A 194 -5.53 2.45 1.50
N MET A 195 -4.57 1.60 1.82
CA MET A 195 -3.50 1.85 2.78
C MET A 195 -2.16 1.80 2.05
N ILE A 196 -1.62 2.97 1.69
CA ILE A 196 -0.52 3.12 0.74
C ILE A 196 0.68 3.85 1.37
N ASN A 197 1.87 3.27 1.28
CA ASN A 197 3.14 3.90 1.68
C ASN A 197 3.20 4.38 3.14
N ASN A 198 2.43 3.77 4.03
CA ASN A 198 2.42 4.12 5.45
C ASN A 198 3.57 3.44 6.20
N GLU A 199 3.95 4.02 7.33
CA GLU A 199 4.96 3.52 8.25
C GLU A 199 4.30 3.22 9.61
N LEU A 200 4.24 1.96 10.01
CA LEU A 200 3.60 1.52 11.24
C LEU A 200 4.63 0.82 12.13
N THR A 201 4.87 1.37 13.32
CA THR A 201 5.93 0.89 14.21
C THR A 201 5.45 0.78 15.65
N ARG A 202 5.91 -0.24 16.40
CA ARG A 202 5.66 -0.36 17.86
C ARG A 202 4.17 -0.30 18.21
N ILE A 203 3.36 -1.09 17.51
CA ILE A 203 1.90 -1.13 17.65
C ILE A 203 1.45 -2.35 18.45
N SER A 204 0.32 -2.24 19.15
CA SER A 204 -0.36 -3.34 19.87
C SER A 204 0.37 -3.91 21.08
N PHE A 205 1.06 -3.07 21.85
CA PHE A 205 1.84 -3.52 23.02
C PHE A 205 1.01 -3.72 24.30
N ASN A 206 -0.33 -3.73 24.26
CA ASN A 206 -1.19 -3.90 25.43
C ASN A 206 -0.98 -5.24 26.16
N ASP A 207 -0.40 -6.25 25.52
CA ASP A 207 0.00 -7.49 26.20
C ASP A 207 1.09 -7.24 27.25
N GLN A 208 1.95 -6.22 27.05
CA GLN A 208 2.90 -5.81 28.08
C GLN A 208 2.18 -5.30 29.32
N TYR A 209 1.03 -4.64 29.18
CA TYR A 209 0.21 -4.26 30.32
C TYR A 209 -0.43 -5.49 30.99
N THR A 210 -0.98 -6.44 30.23
CA THR A 210 -1.65 -7.62 30.80
C THR A 210 -0.70 -8.50 31.61
N VAL A 211 0.59 -8.58 31.23
CA VAL A 211 1.65 -9.24 32.00
C VAL A 211 1.75 -8.71 33.45
N TYR A 212 1.44 -7.43 33.69
CA TYR A 212 1.52 -6.83 35.03
C TYR A 212 0.18 -6.71 35.75
N THR A 213 -0.95 -6.99 35.10
CA THR A 213 -2.28 -6.80 35.71
C THR A 213 -3.08 -8.08 35.92
N SER A 214 -3.11 -9.00 34.96
CA SER A 214 -3.92 -10.22 35.06
C SER A 214 -3.20 -11.48 34.64
N ASN A 215 -2.02 -11.37 34.02
CA ASN A 215 -1.26 -12.48 33.46
C ASN A 215 -2.04 -13.32 32.43
N ASP A 216 -3.14 -12.77 31.90
CA ASP A 216 -3.93 -13.42 30.86
C ASP A 216 -3.30 -13.18 29.48
N TYR A 217 -3.18 -14.26 28.72
CA TYR A 217 -2.88 -14.20 27.31
C TYR A 217 -4.08 -13.65 26.53
N ASN A 218 -3.87 -12.58 25.75
CA ASN A 218 -4.84 -12.10 24.78
C ASN A 218 -4.18 -12.03 23.39
N VAL A 219 -4.87 -12.52 22.37
CA VAL A 219 -4.44 -12.33 20.98
C VAL A 219 -4.64 -10.85 20.64
N ASN A 220 -3.55 -10.14 20.40
CA ASN A 220 -3.59 -8.74 19.97
C ASN A 220 -3.73 -8.66 18.45
N ILE A 221 -4.28 -7.55 17.96
CA ILE A 221 -4.40 -7.25 16.53
C ILE A 221 -3.63 -5.96 16.24
N SER A 222 -2.62 -6.04 15.38
CA SER A 222 -1.84 -4.88 14.93
C SER A 222 -2.50 -4.15 13.79
N ILE A 223 -2.99 -4.90 12.82
CA ILE A 223 -3.78 -4.37 11.72
C ILE A 223 -4.99 -5.27 11.53
N HIS A 224 -6.17 -4.68 11.40
CA HIS A 224 -7.37 -5.40 10.95
C HIS A 224 -7.87 -4.77 9.65
N MET A 225 -8.06 -5.59 8.62
CA MET A 225 -8.67 -5.19 7.36
C MET A 225 -9.76 -6.22 7.00
N SER A 226 -11.02 -5.86 7.26
CA SER A 226 -12.20 -6.62 6.88
C SER A 226 -13.07 -5.76 5.98
N GLY A 227 -13.61 -6.33 4.91
CA GLY A 227 -14.25 -5.59 3.82
C GLY A 227 -13.90 -6.13 2.43
N GLU A 228 -14.14 -5.32 1.40
CA GLU A 228 -14.03 -5.72 -0.01
C GLU A 228 -13.13 -4.77 -0.83
N ASP A 229 -12.46 -5.30 -1.85
CA ASP A 229 -11.71 -4.53 -2.86
C ASP A 229 -10.63 -3.60 -2.26
N MET A 230 -10.00 -4.02 -1.16
CA MET A 230 -9.03 -3.21 -0.42
C MET A 230 -7.60 -3.39 -0.94
N VAL A 231 -6.79 -2.34 -0.80
CA VAL A 231 -5.38 -2.33 -1.21
C VAL A 231 -4.48 -1.97 -0.03
N VAL A 232 -3.52 -2.83 0.28
CA VAL A 232 -2.44 -2.58 1.25
C VAL A 232 -1.12 -2.67 0.49
N ARG A 233 -0.53 -1.51 0.16
CA ARG A 233 0.65 -1.44 -0.72
C ARG A 233 1.76 -0.55 -0.21
N GLY A 234 3.01 -0.99 -0.36
CA GLY A 234 4.19 -0.14 -0.14
C GLY A 234 4.42 0.25 1.32
N ASN A 235 3.70 -0.38 2.26
CA ASN A 235 3.78 -0.04 3.68
C ASN A 235 5.00 -0.69 4.34
N ILE A 236 5.47 -0.08 5.42
CA ILE A 236 6.42 -0.69 6.35
C ILE A 236 5.70 -0.93 7.66
N ILE A 237 5.67 -2.18 8.10
CA ILE A 237 5.01 -2.56 9.34
C ILE A 237 6.02 -3.32 10.19
N ALA A 238 6.41 -2.73 11.31
CA ALA A 238 7.49 -3.24 12.13
C ALA A 238 7.12 -3.40 13.61
N TRP A 239 7.53 -4.55 14.14
CA TRP A 239 7.51 -4.89 15.55
C TRP A 239 6.13 -4.81 16.19
N GLY A 240 5.04 -4.97 15.46
CA GLY A 240 3.72 -5.05 16.08
C GLY A 240 3.56 -6.33 16.89
N ARG A 241 2.95 -6.23 18.07
CA ARG A 241 2.72 -7.37 18.97
C ARG A 241 1.36 -8.02 18.79
N GLY A 242 0.68 -7.71 17.69
CA GLY A 242 -0.57 -8.33 17.29
C GLY A 242 -0.55 -8.76 15.84
N GLU A 243 -1.56 -9.53 15.44
CA GLU A 243 -1.68 -10.08 14.09
C GLU A 243 -1.93 -8.98 13.06
N ILE A 244 -1.42 -9.17 11.85
CA ILE A 244 -1.84 -8.42 10.67
C ILE A 244 -2.99 -9.22 10.04
N ALA A 245 -4.18 -9.01 10.60
CA ALA A 245 -5.38 -9.78 10.32
C ALA A 245 -6.17 -9.20 9.14
N MET A 246 -6.30 -10.01 8.10
CA MET A 246 -7.08 -9.79 6.88
C MET A 246 -8.32 -10.69 6.88
N THR A 247 -8.83 -11.02 8.07
CA THR A 247 -10.00 -11.87 8.28
C THR A 247 -11.27 -11.22 7.76
N GLY A 248 -12.15 -11.98 7.11
CA GLY A 248 -13.38 -11.42 6.55
C GLY A 248 -13.12 -10.43 5.41
N SER A 249 -12.09 -10.66 4.60
CA SER A 249 -11.77 -9.82 3.44
C SER A 249 -12.13 -10.50 2.12
N ARG A 250 -12.60 -9.72 1.15
CA ARG A 250 -12.81 -10.13 -0.25
C ARG A 250 -11.96 -9.26 -1.19
N ASN A 251 -11.32 -9.87 -2.18
CA ASN A 251 -10.54 -9.18 -3.23
C ASN A 251 -9.47 -8.24 -2.65
N LEU A 252 -8.80 -8.64 -1.56
CA LEU A 252 -7.76 -7.83 -0.93
C LEU A 252 -6.41 -8.03 -1.63
N LEU A 253 -5.75 -6.92 -1.98
CA LEU A 253 -4.40 -6.91 -2.53
C LEU A 253 -3.39 -6.44 -1.47
N PHE A 254 -2.50 -7.32 -1.05
CA PHE A 254 -1.40 -7.06 -0.14
C PHE A 254 -0.06 -7.16 -0.89
N GLU A 255 0.52 -6.04 -1.29
CA GLU A 255 1.71 -6.07 -2.15
C GLU A 255 2.78 -5.03 -1.87
N ASP A 256 4.02 -5.36 -2.26
CA ASP A 256 5.18 -4.45 -2.16
C ASP A 256 5.39 -3.90 -0.73
N ASN A 257 4.91 -4.61 0.31
CA ASN A 257 5.09 -4.22 1.71
C ASN A 257 6.37 -4.81 2.30
N ILE A 258 6.94 -4.13 3.29
CA ILE A 258 8.04 -4.61 4.12
C ILE A 258 7.50 -4.87 5.53
N ILE A 259 7.48 -6.14 5.95
CA ILE A 259 6.96 -6.56 7.25
C ILE A 259 8.09 -7.11 8.09
N ILE A 260 8.23 -6.59 9.32
CA ILE A 260 9.45 -6.72 10.11
C ILE A 260 9.13 -7.20 11.52
N GLY A 261 9.44 -8.45 11.84
CA GLY A 261 9.36 -9.00 13.20
C GLY A 261 8.03 -8.72 13.90
N ASN A 262 6.91 -8.86 13.19
CA ASN A 262 5.56 -8.67 13.70
C ASN A 262 5.00 -10.01 14.19
N LYS A 263 4.18 -10.02 15.24
CA LYS A 263 3.44 -11.23 15.63
C LYS A 263 2.48 -11.62 14.50
N ASN A 264 2.55 -12.83 13.97
CA ASN A 264 1.72 -13.29 12.85
C ASN A 264 1.68 -12.23 11.73
N ASN A 265 2.82 -12.07 11.04
CA ASN A 265 3.14 -11.01 10.08
C ASN A 265 2.09 -10.84 8.97
N PHE A 266 1.31 -11.87 8.70
CA PHE A 266 0.14 -11.81 7.86
C PHE A 266 -0.77 -12.97 8.24
N TYR A 267 -2.04 -12.66 8.47
CA TYR A 267 -3.07 -13.62 8.84
C TYR A 267 -4.30 -13.43 7.98
N ASN A 268 -4.73 -14.47 7.28
CA ASN A 268 -6.07 -14.49 6.67
C ASN A 268 -6.83 -15.76 7.05
N GLY A 269 -8.09 -15.56 7.37
CA GLY A 269 -9.06 -16.61 7.62
C GLY A 269 -10.44 -16.08 7.23
N TRP A 270 -11.27 -16.95 6.66
CA TRP A 270 -12.58 -16.55 6.14
C TRP A 270 -12.44 -15.40 5.15
N ALA A 271 -11.70 -15.64 4.08
CA ALA A 271 -11.38 -14.62 3.09
C ALA A 271 -11.46 -15.21 1.67
N ASP A 272 -11.75 -14.36 0.69
CA ASP A 272 -11.87 -14.73 -0.72
C ASP A 272 -11.06 -13.77 -1.61
N GLY A 273 -10.37 -14.29 -2.61
CA GLY A 273 -9.66 -13.46 -3.60
C GLY A 273 -8.49 -12.65 -3.01
N VAL A 274 -7.87 -13.13 -1.93
CA VAL A 274 -6.73 -12.46 -1.29
C VAL A 274 -5.46 -12.73 -2.07
N ILE A 275 -4.78 -11.67 -2.50
CA ILE A 275 -3.49 -11.73 -3.22
C ILE A 275 -2.40 -11.12 -2.35
N VAL A 276 -1.39 -11.93 -2.02
CA VAL A 276 -0.20 -11.55 -1.25
C VAL A 276 1.02 -11.70 -2.16
N ARG A 277 1.57 -10.58 -2.64
CA ARG A 277 2.67 -10.65 -3.61
C ARG A 277 3.75 -9.60 -3.46
N ASN A 278 4.97 -9.92 -3.90
CA ASN A 278 6.09 -8.97 -3.93
C ASN A 278 6.39 -8.34 -2.56
N ASN A 279 6.01 -9.00 -1.46
CA ASN A 279 6.29 -8.51 -0.12
C ASN A 279 7.63 -9.05 0.37
N LEU A 280 8.31 -8.24 1.17
CA LEU A 280 9.45 -8.66 1.95
C LEU A 280 9.01 -8.88 3.40
N PHE A 281 8.95 -10.14 3.82
CA PHE A 281 8.77 -10.51 5.21
C PHE A 281 10.13 -10.87 5.78
N TRP A 282 10.57 -10.18 6.82
CA TRP A 282 11.79 -10.56 7.52
C TRP A 282 11.68 -10.35 9.01
N ALA A 283 12.51 -11.04 9.77
CA ALA A 283 12.60 -10.84 11.20
C ALA A 283 14.07 -10.86 11.64
N PRO A 284 14.42 -10.17 12.73
CA PRO A 284 15.74 -10.33 13.34
C PRO A 284 16.07 -11.80 13.66
N GLU A 285 17.33 -12.12 13.97
CA GLU A 285 17.71 -13.52 14.30
C GLU A 285 17.10 -14.01 15.63
N SER A 286 16.80 -13.10 16.56
CA SER A 286 16.20 -13.40 17.87
C SER A 286 14.89 -12.67 18.04
N GLN A 287 13.83 -13.41 18.39
CA GLN A 287 12.54 -12.83 18.78
C GLN A 287 12.62 -12.07 20.10
N LEU A 288 13.34 -12.63 21.07
CA LEU A 288 13.50 -12.02 22.39
C LEU A 288 14.61 -10.97 22.35
N ASN A 289 14.22 -9.73 22.64
CA ASN A 289 15.10 -8.57 22.61
C ASN A 289 14.94 -7.81 23.94
N PRO A 290 15.87 -8.00 24.90
CA PRO A 290 15.83 -7.32 26.19
C PRO A 290 15.72 -5.80 26.05
N ASN A 291 15.03 -5.14 26.98
CA ASN A 291 14.82 -3.69 27.01
C ASN A 291 14.02 -3.12 25.82
N THR A 292 13.28 -3.94 25.10
CA THR A 292 12.37 -3.52 24.02
C THR A 292 10.95 -3.98 24.34
N HIS A 293 9.94 -3.59 23.56
CA HIS A 293 8.60 -4.19 23.71
C HIS A 293 8.58 -5.68 23.33
N TRP A 294 9.67 -6.25 22.80
CA TRP A 294 9.87 -7.68 22.54
C TRP A 294 10.74 -8.39 23.58
N GLU A 295 10.86 -7.85 24.81
CA GLU A 295 11.63 -8.49 25.89
C GLU A 295 11.03 -9.81 26.41
N LYS A 296 9.73 -10.04 26.18
CA LYS A 296 8.99 -11.23 26.61
C LYS A 296 8.22 -11.87 25.46
N LYS A 297 8.08 -13.21 25.54
CA LYS A 297 7.26 -14.00 24.60
C LYS A 297 5.81 -13.52 24.61
N ASN A 298 5.16 -13.59 23.45
CA ASN A 298 3.77 -13.18 23.28
C ASN A 298 2.87 -14.41 23.14
N GLY A 299 2.89 -15.27 24.17
CA GLY A 299 2.10 -16.51 24.27
C GLY A 299 2.57 -17.69 23.42
N ASN A 300 3.25 -17.47 22.28
CA ASN A 300 3.76 -18.56 21.45
C ASN A 300 5.29 -18.71 21.54
N GLU A 301 5.78 -19.87 21.10
CA GLU A 301 7.23 -20.11 20.95
C GLU A 301 7.83 -19.38 19.75
N ASN A 302 7.07 -19.28 18.66
CA ASN A 302 7.41 -18.50 17.47
C ASN A 302 6.23 -17.61 17.08
N ASP A 303 6.33 -16.33 17.39
CA ASP A 303 5.36 -15.31 16.97
C ASP A 303 5.68 -14.77 15.58
N TRP A 304 6.88 -15.01 15.05
CA TRP A 304 7.33 -14.55 13.74
C TRP A 304 7.02 -15.61 12.67
N HIS A 305 5.77 -15.55 12.21
CA HIS A 305 5.27 -16.41 11.15
C HIS A 305 4.25 -15.68 10.29
N ILE A 306 3.94 -16.26 9.13
CA ILE A 306 2.79 -15.95 8.29
C ILE A 306 1.85 -17.15 8.44
N SER A 307 0.55 -16.91 8.58
CA SER A 307 -0.39 -18.02 8.62
C SER A 307 -1.70 -17.74 7.90
N SER A 308 -2.26 -18.81 7.37
CA SER A 308 -3.59 -18.86 6.79
C SER A 308 -4.33 -19.96 7.50
N ARG A 309 -5.48 -19.63 8.09
CA ARG A 309 -6.24 -20.62 8.85
C ARG A 309 -7.70 -20.56 8.49
N ASN A 310 -8.31 -21.73 8.48
CA ASN A 310 -9.74 -21.81 8.61
C ASN A 310 -10.09 -21.65 10.10
N GLU A 311 -10.61 -20.49 10.48
CA GLU A 311 -11.07 -20.18 11.84
C GLU A 311 -12.49 -19.61 11.74
N LYS A 312 -13.47 -20.16 12.48
CA LYS A 312 -14.80 -19.54 12.51
C LYS A 312 -14.78 -18.36 13.45
N ASP A 313 -15.25 -17.24 12.91
CA ASP A 313 -15.92 -16.25 13.73
C ASP A 313 -17.25 -15.85 13.07
N ALA A 314 -18.32 -15.89 13.86
CA ALA A 314 -19.64 -15.47 13.39
C ALA A 314 -19.65 -14.00 12.93
N ARG A 315 -18.71 -13.18 13.42
CA ARG A 315 -18.48 -11.80 12.96
C ARG A 315 -18.18 -11.71 11.47
N TRP A 316 -17.61 -12.75 10.86
CA TRP A 316 -17.11 -12.70 9.48
C TRP A 316 -17.89 -13.57 8.49
N GLY A 317 -18.91 -14.30 8.95
CA GLY A 317 -19.67 -15.25 8.11
C GLY A 317 -20.47 -14.62 6.98
N ASN A 318 -20.68 -13.30 7.03
CA ASN A 318 -21.33 -12.56 5.95
C ASN A 318 -20.36 -12.25 4.79
N TYR A 319 -19.04 -12.31 5.00
CA TYR A 319 -18.02 -11.97 4.01
C TYR A 319 -17.40 -13.19 3.33
N ALA A 320 -17.14 -14.30 4.00
CA ALA A 320 -16.66 -15.49 3.30
C ALA A 320 -16.95 -16.74 4.10
N SER A 321 -17.16 -17.82 3.38
CA SER A 321 -17.23 -19.16 3.95
C SER A 321 -15.92 -19.87 3.65
N GLY A 322 -15.04 -19.96 4.64
CA GLY A 322 -13.72 -20.55 4.49
C GLY A 322 -12.73 -19.69 3.71
N LEU A 323 -11.66 -20.31 3.22
CA LEU A 323 -10.53 -19.61 2.61
C LEU A 323 -10.44 -19.92 1.12
N ASN A 324 -10.87 -19.00 0.26
CA ASN A 324 -11.02 -19.29 -1.17
C ASN A 324 -10.16 -18.36 -2.03
N ASN A 325 -9.66 -18.86 -3.15
CA ASN A 325 -8.94 -18.08 -4.17
C ASN A 325 -7.77 -17.25 -3.60
N VAL A 326 -6.97 -17.86 -2.72
CA VAL A 326 -5.85 -17.17 -2.06
C VAL A 326 -4.55 -17.43 -2.80
N SER A 327 -3.82 -16.36 -3.10
CA SER A 327 -2.56 -16.42 -3.84
C SER A 327 -1.41 -15.79 -3.07
N TYR A 328 -0.31 -16.54 -2.92
CA TYR A 328 0.97 -16.07 -2.38
C TYR A 328 2.04 -16.24 -3.45
N TYR A 329 2.57 -15.15 -3.99
CA TYR A 329 3.62 -15.27 -5.01
C TYR A 329 4.62 -14.14 -5.07
N ASN A 330 5.82 -14.46 -5.57
CA ASN A 330 6.92 -13.51 -5.63
C ASN A 330 7.21 -12.88 -4.27
N ASN A 331 7.02 -13.56 -3.14
CA ASN A 331 7.39 -13.02 -1.83
C ASN A 331 8.78 -13.51 -1.41
N ILE A 332 9.51 -12.67 -0.69
CA ILE A 332 10.77 -13.04 -0.03
C ILE A 332 10.48 -13.09 1.48
N ILE A 333 10.69 -14.25 2.09
CA ILE A 333 10.33 -14.54 3.48
C ILE A 333 11.59 -15.04 4.20
N ILE A 334 12.14 -14.24 5.09
CA ILE A 334 13.42 -14.53 5.77
C ILE A 334 13.18 -14.62 7.27
N ASN A 335 13.75 -15.63 7.94
CA ASN A 335 13.64 -15.82 9.38
C ASN A 335 12.20 -15.95 9.91
N ASN A 336 11.24 -16.28 9.04
CA ASN A 336 9.82 -16.44 9.38
C ASN A 336 9.32 -17.81 8.94
N SER A 337 8.39 -18.37 9.71
CA SER A 337 7.65 -19.58 9.32
C SER A 337 6.45 -19.24 8.43
N PHE A 338 6.00 -20.21 7.62
CA PHE A 338 4.72 -20.13 6.89
C PHE A 338 3.82 -21.33 7.25
N ILE A 339 2.54 -21.07 7.52
CA ILE A 339 1.60 -22.11 7.99
C ILE A 339 0.24 -22.00 7.28
N PHE A 340 -0.22 -23.09 6.68
CA PHE A 340 -1.63 -23.32 6.35
C PHE A 340 -2.25 -24.29 7.36
N SER A 341 -3.40 -23.98 7.97
CA SER A 341 -4.10 -24.87 8.90
C SER A 341 -5.61 -24.94 8.63
N GLY A 342 -6.13 -26.14 8.45
CA GLY A 342 -7.53 -26.43 8.17
C GLY A 342 -8.40 -26.70 9.40
N TYR A 343 -7.80 -26.87 10.57
CA TYR A 343 -8.54 -27.27 11.77
C TYR A 343 -9.07 -26.07 12.57
N HIS A 344 -10.37 -26.14 12.90
CA HIS A 344 -11.00 -25.36 13.97
C HIS A 344 -11.90 -26.26 14.82
N LYS A 345 -11.82 -26.13 16.14
CA LYS A 345 -12.47 -27.05 17.09
C LYS A 345 -14.00 -27.06 17.03
N ASP A 346 -14.59 -25.93 16.63
CA ASP A 346 -16.04 -25.76 16.67
C ASP A 346 -16.69 -25.84 15.27
N TYR A 347 -15.92 -25.79 14.16
CA TYR A 347 -16.45 -25.64 12.79
C TYR A 347 -15.49 -26.15 11.71
N SER A 348 -16.03 -26.68 10.62
CA SER A 348 -15.28 -27.08 9.43
C SER A 348 -15.62 -26.17 8.23
N SER A 349 -14.62 -25.82 7.44
CA SER A 349 -14.80 -25.13 6.16
C SER A 349 -13.56 -25.35 5.28
N ASP A 350 -13.73 -25.27 3.97
CA ASP A 350 -12.66 -25.65 3.05
C ASP A 350 -11.73 -24.48 2.75
N THR A 351 -10.51 -24.84 2.36
CA THR A 351 -9.54 -23.94 1.76
C THR A 351 -9.41 -24.28 0.28
N THR A 352 -9.92 -23.45 -0.62
CA THR A 352 -10.00 -23.79 -2.04
C THR A 352 -9.23 -22.83 -2.94
N ASN A 353 -8.72 -23.37 -4.05
CA ASN A 353 -7.99 -22.61 -5.08
C ASN A 353 -6.79 -21.83 -4.54
N VAL A 354 -5.97 -22.48 -3.71
CA VAL A 354 -4.71 -21.88 -3.25
C VAL A 354 -3.69 -21.88 -4.37
N TYR A 355 -3.02 -20.74 -4.55
CA TYR A 355 -1.78 -20.67 -5.32
C TYR A 355 -0.64 -20.19 -4.42
N PHE A 356 0.40 -21.00 -4.28
CA PHE A 356 1.61 -20.63 -3.56
C PHE A 356 2.81 -20.86 -4.48
N GLY A 357 3.29 -19.81 -5.15
CA GLY A 357 4.37 -20.02 -6.11
C GLY A 357 5.34 -18.88 -6.30
N HIS A 358 6.54 -19.19 -6.79
CA HIS A 358 7.61 -18.22 -6.97
C HIS A 358 7.96 -17.46 -5.68
N ASN A 359 7.90 -18.10 -4.51
CA ASN A 359 8.37 -17.50 -3.27
C ASN A 359 9.78 -17.99 -2.93
N THR A 360 10.55 -17.17 -2.22
CA THR A 360 11.84 -17.55 -1.63
C THR A 360 11.72 -17.47 -0.12
N LEU A 361 11.77 -18.62 0.55
CA LEU A 361 11.71 -18.76 1.99
C LEU A 361 13.09 -19.16 2.50
N VAL A 362 13.62 -18.43 3.49
CA VAL A 362 14.94 -18.67 4.08
C VAL A 362 14.79 -18.78 5.59
N THR A 363 15.32 -19.86 6.18
CA THR A 363 15.30 -20.04 7.64
C THR A 363 16.14 -19.00 8.36
N GLY A 364 15.75 -18.69 9.61
CA GLY A 364 16.62 -18.09 10.62
C GLY A 364 17.14 -19.16 11.57
N LYS A 365 18.05 -18.79 12.48
CA LYS A 365 18.67 -19.72 13.45
C LYS A 365 17.66 -20.54 14.29
N ASN A 366 16.48 -19.96 14.53
CA ASN A 366 15.44 -20.54 15.38
C ASN A 366 14.17 -20.95 14.60
N THR A 367 14.20 -20.91 13.26
CA THR A 367 13.03 -21.21 12.44
C THR A 367 12.89 -22.72 12.22
N LYS A 368 12.33 -23.44 13.20
CA LYS A 368 12.20 -24.92 13.17
C LYS A 368 11.19 -25.47 12.16
N GLY A 369 10.19 -24.68 11.78
CA GLY A 369 9.23 -25.04 10.73
C GLY A 369 9.19 -23.96 9.67
N LEU A 370 9.87 -24.16 8.54
CA LEU A 370 9.90 -23.16 7.48
C LEU A 370 8.55 -23.09 6.78
N PHE A 371 7.98 -24.25 6.43
CA PHE A 371 6.70 -24.34 5.72
C PHE A 371 5.90 -25.55 6.20
N ASN A 372 4.67 -25.31 6.65
CA ASN A 372 3.79 -26.34 7.20
C ASN A 372 2.38 -26.22 6.63
N VAL A 373 1.83 -27.34 6.17
CA VAL A 373 0.41 -27.48 5.83
C VAL A 373 -0.23 -28.50 6.77
N VAL A 374 -1.35 -28.18 7.40
CA VAL A 374 -2.03 -29.03 8.37
C VAL A 374 -3.53 -29.13 8.09
N PHE A 375 -3.91 -30.12 7.30
CA PHE A 375 -5.29 -30.47 6.91
C PHE A 375 -5.53 -31.96 7.18
N GLY A 376 -5.48 -32.36 8.45
CA GLY A 376 -5.81 -33.72 8.86
C GLY A 376 -7.12 -33.76 9.63
N SER A 377 -7.88 -34.85 9.49
CA SER A 377 -9.05 -35.12 10.32
C SER A 377 -8.71 -35.00 11.81
N LYS A 378 -9.37 -34.09 12.50
CA LYS A 378 -9.20 -33.84 13.94
C LYS A 378 -10.53 -33.44 14.57
N ASP A 379 -10.83 -34.05 15.72
CA ASP A 379 -12.06 -33.82 16.51
C ASP A 379 -13.37 -33.91 15.69
N GLY A 380 -13.41 -34.83 14.71
CA GLY A 380 -14.56 -35.04 13.84
C GLY A 380 -14.69 -34.04 12.68
N SER A 381 -13.78 -33.08 12.56
CA SER A 381 -13.68 -32.14 11.43
C SER A 381 -12.55 -32.55 10.48
N ASP A 382 -12.80 -32.51 9.18
CA ASP A 382 -11.81 -32.80 8.13
C ASP A 382 -11.97 -31.79 6.98
N SER A 383 -11.56 -30.54 7.25
CA SER A 383 -11.56 -29.48 6.24
C SER A 383 -10.67 -29.87 5.08
N LYS A 384 -11.06 -29.53 3.86
CA LYS A 384 -10.29 -29.82 2.64
C LYS A 384 -9.36 -28.66 2.27
N ILE A 385 -8.19 -28.97 1.71
CA ILE A 385 -7.37 -28.02 0.94
C ILE A 385 -7.29 -28.38 -0.55
N THR A 386 -7.40 -27.38 -1.43
CA THR A 386 -7.10 -27.53 -2.86
C THR A 386 -6.20 -26.42 -3.37
N GLY A 387 -5.27 -26.75 -4.26
CA GLY A 387 -4.40 -25.75 -4.85
C GLY A 387 -3.08 -26.29 -5.38
N ILE A 388 -2.13 -25.39 -5.60
CA ILE A 388 -0.81 -25.67 -6.15
C ILE A 388 0.27 -24.93 -5.36
N VAL A 389 1.35 -25.64 -5.04
CA VAL A 389 2.60 -25.14 -4.48
C VAL A 389 3.73 -25.40 -5.50
N GLU A 390 4.20 -24.35 -6.18
CA GLU A 390 5.17 -24.51 -7.27
C GLU A 390 6.23 -23.43 -7.38
N ASN A 391 7.38 -23.74 -7.99
CA ASN A 391 8.43 -22.77 -8.27
C ASN A 391 8.92 -22.02 -7.02
N ASN A 392 8.88 -22.63 -5.83
CA ASN A 392 9.36 -21.99 -4.60
C ASN A 392 10.77 -22.47 -4.22
N ILE A 393 11.54 -21.60 -3.58
CA ILE A 393 12.77 -21.97 -2.88
C ILE A 393 12.46 -22.06 -1.38
N PHE A 394 12.72 -23.23 -0.79
CA PHE A 394 12.72 -23.46 0.65
C PHE A 394 14.16 -23.67 1.13
N ASP A 395 14.88 -22.56 1.34
CA ASP A 395 16.28 -22.56 1.76
C ASP A 395 16.37 -22.74 3.29
N VAL A 396 16.92 -23.88 3.71
CA VAL A 396 17.11 -24.24 5.12
C VAL A 396 18.57 -24.12 5.55
N ILE A 397 19.44 -23.46 4.78
CA ILE A 397 20.89 -23.47 5.01
C ILE A 397 21.29 -22.96 6.42
N LYS A 398 20.56 -22.01 7.00
CA LYS A 398 20.83 -21.51 8.37
C LYS A 398 20.39 -22.47 9.47
N ASP A 399 19.38 -23.30 9.19
CA ASP A 399 18.91 -24.33 10.11
C ASP A 399 18.48 -25.58 9.31
N PRO A 400 19.43 -26.48 8.99
CA PRO A 400 19.13 -27.69 8.22
C PRO A 400 18.13 -28.64 8.90
N THR A 401 17.80 -28.43 10.18
CA THR A 401 16.78 -29.19 10.91
C THR A 401 15.37 -28.68 10.67
N ALA A 402 15.22 -27.51 10.04
CA ALA A 402 13.94 -26.91 9.76
C ALA A 402 13.08 -27.81 8.85
N THR A 403 11.80 -27.86 9.18
CA THR A 403 10.85 -28.74 8.49
C THR A 403 10.13 -28.02 7.34
N VAL A 404 9.97 -28.77 6.24
CA VAL A 404 9.06 -28.48 5.13
C VAL A 404 8.14 -29.68 5.01
N LYS A 405 6.87 -29.52 5.39
CA LYS A 405 5.95 -30.67 5.52
C LYS A 405 4.48 -30.32 5.30
N ALA A 406 3.72 -31.36 4.97
CA ALA A 406 2.27 -31.32 4.90
C ALA A 406 1.67 -32.54 5.61
N THR A 407 0.62 -32.32 6.39
CA THR A 407 -0.28 -33.35 6.90
C THR A 407 -1.60 -33.17 6.18
N LEU A 408 -1.95 -34.12 5.31
CA LEU A 408 -3.13 -34.08 4.46
C LEU A 408 -3.99 -35.34 4.71
N SER A 409 -5.30 -35.23 4.56
CA SER A 409 -6.26 -36.33 4.59
C SER A 409 -6.70 -36.73 3.18
N GLY A 410 -7.55 -37.75 3.07
CA GLY A 410 -7.94 -38.32 1.77
C GLY A 410 -8.82 -37.43 0.89
N ASN A 411 -9.38 -36.34 1.43
CA ASN A 411 -10.22 -35.40 0.70
C ASN A 411 -9.44 -34.20 0.11
N ASP A 412 -8.16 -34.06 0.47
CA ASP A 412 -7.29 -32.97 0.03
C ASP A 412 -6.78 -33.15 -1.40
N ASN A 413 -6.58 -32.04 -2.10
CA ASN A 413 -6.00 -32.00 -3.44
C ASN A 413 -5.04 -30.81 -3.57
N LEU A 414 -3.94 -30.85 -2.83
CA LEU A 414 -2.85 -29.88 -2.88
C LEU A 414 -1.66 -30.48 -3.64
N ILE A 415 -1.28 -29.86 -4.75
CA ILE A 415 -0.22 -30.34 -5.63
C ILE A 415 1.08 -29.60 -5.31
N PHE A 416 2.18 -30.35 -5.23
CA PHE A 416 3.54 -29.80 -5.16
C PHE A 416 4.28 -30.13 -6.45
N ARG A 417 5.05 -29.18 -7.01
CA ARG A 417 5.92 -29.40 -8.19
C ARG A 417 6.95 -28.31 -8.38
N ASN A 418 8.07 -28.61 -9.04
CA ASN A 418 9.09 -27.63 -9.45
C ASN A 418 9.57 -26.70 -8.30
N ASN A 419 9.68 -27.21 -7.08
CA ASN A 419 10.22 -26.47 -5.93
C ASN A 419 11.65 -26.92 -5.64
N ILE A 420 12.45 -26.04 -5.01
CA ILE A 420 13.70 -26.43 -4.34
C ILE A 420 13.41 -26.62 -2.85
N MET A 421 13.68 -27.82 -2.34
CA MET A 421 13.43 -28.20 -0.95
C MET A 421 14.59 -29.02 -0.39
N PRO A 422 14.80 -29.07 0.94
CA PRO A 422 15.78 -29.98 1.52
C PRO A 422 15.37 -31.45 1.31
N ALA A 423 16.35 -32.36 1.27
CA ALA A 423 16.10 -33.79 1.17
C ALA A 423 15.23 -34.33 2.34
N SER A 424 15.28 -33.67 3.49
CA SER A 424 14.49 -33.94 4.70
C SER A 424 13.02 -33.53 4.63
N ALA A 425 12.59 -32.84 3.55
CA ALA A 425 11.18 -32.53 3.33
C ALA A 425 10.33 -33.81 3.36
N SER A 426 9.12 -33.74 3.94
CA SER A 426 8.26 -34.92 4.08
C SER A 426 7.80 -35.45 2.71
N SER A 427 7.50 -36.74 2.60
CA SER A 427 7.03 -37.34 1.33
C SER A 427 5.76 -36.67 0.78
N SER A 428 4.90 -36.15 1.66
CA SER A 428 3.65 -35.46 1.31
C SER A 428 3.81 -34.11 0.60
N VAL A 429 5.00 -33.53 0.59
CA VAL A 429 5.28 -32.27 -0.14
C VAL A 429 6.15 -32.48 -1.38
N LYS A 430 6.47 -33.73 -1.71
CA LYS A 430 7.32 -34.09 -2.85
C LYS A 430 6.47 -34.27 -4.10
N GLY A 431 6.94 -33.72 -5.21
CA GLY A 431 6.25 -33.77 -6.49
C GLY A 431 7.18 -33.71 -7.70
N PRO A 432 6.60 -33.75 -8.91
CA PRO A 432 7.36 -33.75 -10.15
C PRO A 432 8.15 -32.46 -10.35
N GLY A 433 9.37 -32.56 -10.87
CA GLY A 433 10.24 -31.41 -11.14
C GLY A 433 10.88 -30.78 -9.91
N ASP A 434 10.58 -31.25 -8.69
CA ASP A 434 11.24 -30.76 -7.49
C ASP A 434 12.74 -31.11 -7.47
N ILE A 435 13.53 -30.22 -6.89
CA ILE A 435 14.98 -30.37 -6.69
C ILE A 435 15.25 -30.47 -5.19
N TYR A 436 15.92 -31.55 -4.77
CA TYR A 436 16.19 -31.83 -3.37
C TYR A 436 17.62 -31.44 -2.97
N THR A 437 17.80 -30.23 -2.44
CA THR A 437 19.08 -29.69 -1.96
C THR A 437 18.88 -28.80 -0.74
N THR A 438 19.83 -28.79 0.19
CA THR A 438 19.83 -27.88 1.35
C THR A 438 20.42 -26.50 1.02
N ASN A 439 21.01 -26.35 -0.16
CA ASN A 439 21.57 -25.09 -0.64
C ASN A 439 21.02 -24.80 -2.04
N ALA A 440 20.17 -23.79 -2.16
CA ALA A 440 19.67 -23.27 -3.43
C ALA A 440 20.71 -22.40 -4.18
N ASP A 441 21.89 -22.21 -3.56
CA ASP A 441 23.01 -21.41 -4.03
C ASP A 441 22.64 -19.95 -4.31
N LEU A 442 22.05 -19.33 -3.28
CA LEU A 442 21.83 -17.89 -3.21
C LEU A 442 23.14 -17.17 -2.93
N GLN A 443 23.26 -15.89 -3.33
CA GLN A 443 24.48 -15.09 -3.20
C GLN A 443 25.09 -15.16 -1.80
N ASN A 444 24.28 -14.93 -0.76
CA ASN A 444 24.70 -14.96 0.64
C ASN A 444 23.50 -15.11 1.61
N SER A 445 22.71 -16.18 1.48
CA SER A 445 21.54 -16.41 2.35
C SER A 445 21.89 -16.70 3.82
N LEU A 446 23.15 -16.92 4.14
CA LEU A 446 23.67 -17.07 5.51
C LEU A 446 23.80 -15.74 6.27
N VAL A 447 23.66 -14.58 5.60
CA VAL A 447 23.75 -13.27 6.26
C VAL A 447 22.79 -13.17 7.44
N GLU A 448 23.32 -12.74 8.60
CA GLU A 448 22.51 -12.56 9.80
C GLU A 448 21.77 -11.23 9.77
N LEU A 449 20.48 -11.27 10.07
CA LEU A 449 19.66 -10.06 10.18
C LEU A 449 19.60 -9.62 11.65
N ASN A 450 20.53 -8.76 12.07
CA ASN A 450 20.65 -8.29 13.45
C ASN A 450 20.21 -6.83 13.64
N TYR A 451 19.20 -6.38 12.88
CA TYR A 451 18.69 -5.02 13.01
C TYR A 451 18.06 -4.82 14.41
N PRO A 452 18.44 -3.77 15.15
CA PRO A 452 17.99 -3.58 16.52
C PRO A 452 16.51 -3.20 16.59
N ILE A 453 15.75 -3.89 17.46
CA ILE A 453 14.43 -3.43 17.86
C ILE A 453 14.60 -2.20 18.79
N PRO A 454 13.81 -1.12 18.63
CA PRO A 454 13.96 0.08 19.44
C PRO A 454 13.78 -0.20 20.94
N ALA A 455 14.69 0.37 21.75
CA ALA A 455 14.60 0.28 23.19
C ALA A 455 13.36 1.02 23.75
N ILE A 456 12.97 0.66 24.98
CA ILE A 456 11.97 1.38 25.77
C ILE A 456 12.35 2.86 25.82
N GLY A 457 11.39 3.75 25.57
CA GLY A 457 11.63 5.19 25.64
C GLY A 457 12.23 5.81 24.38
N ALA A 458 12.55 5.05 23.33
CA ALA A 458 13.06 5.61 22.07
C ALA A 458 12.08 6.65 21.49
N SER A 459 12.50 7.90 21.40
CA SER A 459 11.63 9.01 20.97
C SER A 459 11.57 9.18 19.44
N THR A 460 12.55 8.63 18.73
CA THR A 460 12.67 8.70 17.26
C THR A 460 13.09 7.35 16.70
N LEU A 461 12.80 7.13 15.40
CA LEU A 461 13.15 5.91 14.67
C LEU A 461 13.76 6.32 13.33
N ASP A 462 14.84 5.64 12.93
CA ASP A 462 15.42 5.78 11.61
C ASP A 462 14.71 4.84 10.62
N MET A 463 13.71 5.41 9.95
CA MET A 463 12.92 4.68 8.96
C MET A 463 13.67 4.46 7.65
N ALA A 464 14.70 5.26 7.36
CA ALA A 464 15.52 5.08 6.17
C ALA A 464 16.45 3.87 6.34
N ALA A 465 17.10 3.76 7.50
CA ALA A 465 17.89 2.57 7.84
C ALA A 465 17.02 1.30 7.88
N LEU A 466 15.80 1.39 8.42
CA LEU A 466 14.87 0.26 8.46
C LEU A 466 14.45 -0.21 7.06
N ARG A 467 14.24 0.73 6.13
CA ARG A 467 13.92 0.44 4.70
C ARG A 467 15.00 -0.36 4.01
N THR A 468 16.26 -0.08 4.33
CA THR A 468 17.43 -0.71 3.69
C THR A 468 18.10 -1.74 4.58
N ALA A 469 17.43 -2.19 5.65
CA ALA A 469 17.98 -3.12 6.63
C ALA A 469 18.33 -4.49 6.02
N VAL A 470 17.67 -4.86 4.92
CA VAL A 470 17.92 -6.09 4.18
C VAL A 470 18.47 -5.72 2.81
N ASP A 471 19.72 -6.13 2.55
CA ASP A 471 20.25 -6.13 1.19
C ASP A 471 19.73 -7.36 0.44
N LEU A 472 18.77 -7.13 -0.44
CA LEU A 472 18.13 -8.18 -1.24
C LEU A 472 19.09 -8.84 -2.24
N ASN A 473 20.27 -8.27 -2.53
CA ASN A 473 21.26 -8.93 -3.37
C ASN A 473 21.77 -10.23 -2.75
N ASN A 474 21.77 -10.37 -1.42
CA ASN A 474 22.14 -11.60 -0.73
C ASN A 474 21.23 -12.79 -1.08
N TYR A 475 20.01 -12.52 -1.55
CA TYR A 475 18.99 -13.55 -1.82
C TYR A 475 18.77 -13.79 -3.33
N ARG A 476 19.63 -13.22 -4.18
CA ARG A 476 19.64 -13.52 -5.63
C ARG A 476 20.29 -14.87 -5.90
N LEU A 477 19.99 -15.45 -7.06
CA LEU A 477 20.62 -16.69 -7.52
C LEU A 477 22.10 -16.45 -7.89
N LYS A 478 22.98 -17.39 -7.57
CA LYS A 478 24.32 -17.49 -8.19
C LYS A 478 24.20 -18.17 -9.55
N GLN A 479 25.21 -18.00 -10.40
CA GLN A 479 25.28 -18.64 -11.73
C GLN A 479 25.20 -20.17 -11.65
N SER A 480 25.70 -20.77 -10.57
CA SER A 480 25.68 -22.21 -10.30
C SER A 480 24.37 -22.69 -9.67
N SER A 481 23.39 -21.81 -9.46
CA SER A 481 22.14 -22.19 -8.80
C SER A 481 21.35 -23.21 -9.62
N PRO A 482 20.87 -24.30 -8.98
CA PRO A 482 19.99 -25.25 -9.65
C PRO A 482 18.59 -24.70 -9.93
N ALA A 483 18.26 -23.50 -9.44
CA ALA A 483 16.99 -22.84 -9.69
C ALA A 483 16.84 -22.33 -11.13
N ILE A 484 17.96 -22.09 -11.82
CA ILE A 484 17.99 -21.41 -13.11
C ILE A 484 17.32 -22.24 -14.20
N ASN A 485 16.31 -21.69 -14.87
CA ASN A 485 15.45 -22.29 -15.89
C ASN A 485 14.77 -23.62 -15.48
N ALA A 486 14.66 -23.88 -14.17
CA ALA A 486 14.13 -25.12 -13.62
C ALA A 486 12.63 -25.06 -13.25
N GLY A 487 12.05 -23.86 -13.27
CA GLY A 487 10.64 -23.64 -12.97
C GLY A 487 9.72 -24.04 -14.12
N ILE A 488 8.45 -24.22 -13.78
CA ILE A 488 7.38 -24.52 -14.74
C ILE A 488 6.70 -23.22 -15.22
N SER A 489 6.46 -23.12 -16.54
CA SER A 489 5.79 -21.98 -17.20
C SER A 489 4.33 -22.24 -17.56
N ALA A 490 3.78 -23.40 -17.17
CA ALA A 490 2.45 -23.84 -17.55
C ALA A 490 1.38 -22.82 -17.11
N THR A 491 0.52 -22.43 -18.04
CA THR A 491 -0.48 -21.37 -17.81
C THR A 491 -1.69 -21.82 -17.00
N THR A 492 -1.92 -23.14 -16.94
CA THR A 492 -3.04 -23.80 -16.28
C THR A 492 -2.65 -25.21 -15.86
N HIS A 493 -3.21 -25.71 -14.76
CA HIS A 493 -3.20 -27.14 -14.43
C HIS A 493 -4.62 -27.61 -14.13
N THR A 494 -5.21 -28.36 -15.07
CA THR A 494 -6.53 -29.04 -15.11
C THR A 494 -7.76 -28.30 -14.57
N THR A 495 -7.70 -27.68 -13.39
CA THR A 495 -8.79 -26.92 -12.75
C THR A 495 -8.34 -25.59 -12.10
N PHE A 496 -7.04 -25.30 -12.00
CA PHE A 496 -6.53 -24.12 -11.29
C PHE A 496 -5.93 -23.07 -12.26
N GLN A 497 -6.30 -21.81 -12.03
CA GLN A 497 -5.77 -20.66 -12.77
C GLN A 497 -4.59 -20.08 -12.02
N ILE A 498 -3.42 -20.07 -12.68
CA ILE A 498 -2.23 -19.42 -12.14
C ILE A 498 -2.35 -17.90 -12.35
N PRO A 499 -2.08 -17.06 -11.34
CA PRO A 499 -2.12 -15.61 -11.50
C PRO A 499 -1.22 -15.11 -12.64
N GLN A 500 -1.73 -14.19 -13.46
CA GLN A 500 -1.00 -13.71 -14.64
C GLN A 500 0.35 -13.09 -14.28
N LEU A 501 0.41 -12.31 -13.20
CA LEU A 501 1.63 -11.63 -12.77
C LEU A 501 2.66 -12.58 -12.14
N ALA A 502 2.24 -13.71 -11.58
CA ALA A 502 3.19 -14.75 -11.14
C ALA A 502 3.95 -15.36 -12.33
N LYS A 503 3.25 -15.53 -13.47
CA LYS A 503 3.80 -16.08 -14.71
C LYS A 503 4.71 -15.10 -15.43
N SER A 504 4.35 -13.82 -15.45
CA SER A 504 5.03 -12.86 -16.31
C SER A 504 6.21 -12.15 -15.65
N GLN A 505 6.25 -12.08 -14.31
CA GLN A 505 7.20 -11.20 -13.61
C GLN A 505 7.76 -11.79 -12.31
N ASP A 506 8.98 -11.40 -11.97
CA ASP A 506 9.62 -11.71 -10.67
C ASP A 506 9.35 -10.63 -9.60
N TYR A 507 9.92 -10.79 -8.41
CA TYR A 507 9.84 -9.84 -7.29
C TYR A 507 10.23 -8.41 -7.70
N PHE A 508 11.28 -8.27 -8.51
CA PHE A 508 11.77 -6.99 -9.02
C PHE A 508 11.07 -6.57 -10.32
N LYS A 509 9.95 -7.20 -10.68
CA LYS A 509 9.17 -6.93 -11.89
C LYS A 509 9.94 -7.18 -13.21
N ASN A 510 11.03 -7.94 -13.18
CA ASN A 510 11.69 -8.41 -14.39
C ASN A 510 10.78 -9.40 -15.11
N THR A 511 10.82 -9.43 -16.44
CA THR A 511 10.01 -10.37 -17.22
C THR A 511 10.58 -11.78 -17.11
N ARG A 512 9.71 -12.75 -16.84
CA ARG A 512 10.04 -14.18 -16.94
C ARG A 512 9.93 -14.61 -18.41
N VAL A 513 11.00 -15.16 -18.97
CA VAL A 513 11.07 -15.57 -20.39
C VAL A 513 11.41 -17.06 -20.47
N GLY A 514 10.62 -17.82 -21.24
CA GLY A 514 10.84 -19.26 -21.37
C GLY A 514 10.44 -20.02 -20.10
N ASN A 515 11.32 -20.88 -19.61
CA ASN A 515 11.14 -21.54 -18.32
C ASN A 515 11.61 -20.57 -17.23
N PRO A 516 10.74 -20.18 -16.28
CA PRO A 516 11.15 -19.28 -15.22
C PRO A 516 12.15 -19.95 -14.29
N ASP A 517 12.88 -19.13 -13.55
CA ASP A 517 13.67 -19.62 -12.44
C ASP A 517 12.76 -19.99 -11.25
N ILE A 518 13.15 -21.02 -10.50
CA ILE A 518 12.50 -21.35 -9.24
C ILE A 518 12.83 -20.24 -8.22
N GLY A 519 11.81 -19.74 -7.53
CA GLY A 519 11.92 -18.70 -6.51
C GLY A 519 11.41 -17.32 -6.95
N ALA A 520 11.60 -16.36 -6.06
CA ALA A 520 11.05 -15.01 -6.20
C ALA A 520 11.81 -14.12 -7.19
N VAL A 521 13.06 -14.43 -7.52
CA VAL A 521 13.94 -13.54 -8.30
C VAL A 521 14.56 -14.30 -9.46
N GLU A 522 14.50 -13.72 -10.66
CA GLU A 522 15.18 -14.27 -11.85
C GLU A 522 16.68 -13.95 -11.83
N TYR A 523 17.48 -14.91 -12.26
CA TYR A 523 18.92 -14.76 -12.47
C TYR A 523 19.19 -13.73 -13.57
N GLY A 524 20.12 -12.81 -13.29
CA GLY A 524 20.42 -11.69 -14.19
C GLY A 524 19.33 -10.61 -14.25
N GLY A 525 18.21 -10.76 -13.53
CA GLY A 525 17.17 -9.75 -13.43
C GLY A 525 17.70 -8.44 -12.84
N VAL A 526 17.28 -7.30 -13.39
CA VAL A 526 17.69 -5.97 -12.94
C VAL A 526 16.93 -5.60 -11.66
N TYR A 527 17.57 -4.84 -10.77
CA TYR A 527 16.86 -4.27 -9.62
C TYR A 527 16.02 -3.08 -10.09
N ASN A 528 14.72 -3.27 -10.31
CA ASN A 528 13.82 -2.14 -10.51
C ASN A 528 13.41 -1.62 -9.13
N THR A 529 13.96 -0.47 -8.71
CA THR A 529 13.40 0.29 -7.60
C THR A 529 12.03 0.81 -8.05
N SER A 530 10.93 0.11 -7.75
CA SER A 530 9.62 0.73 -7.89
C SER A 530 9.51 1.82 -6.82
N THR A 531 9.72 3.07 -7.24
CA THR A 531 8.91 4.14 -6.66
C THR A 531 7.47 3.77 -7.01
N PRO A 532 6.54 3.67 -6.03
CA PRO A 532 5.19 3.18 -6.29
C PRO A 532 4.57 3.94 -7.46
N THR A 533 4.23 3.20 -8.52
CA THR A 533 3.49 3.74 -9.65
C THR A 533 2.16 4.32 -9.13
N PRO A 534 1.75 5.53 -9.56
CA PRO A 534 0.41 6.02 -9.29
C PRO A 534 -0.63 4.96 -9.69
N ILE A 535 -1.60 4.71 -8.83
CA ILE A 535 -2.69 3.76 -9.09
C ILE A 535 -3.48 4.28 -10.29
N ILE A 536 -3.48 3.50 -11.39
CA ILE A 536 -4.56 3.55 -12.37
C ILE A 536 -5.80 3.05 -11.65
N THR A 537 -6.83 3.89 -11.58
CA THR A 537 -8.17 3.59 -11.07
C THR A 537 -8.62 2.22 -11.54
N ALA A 538 -9.23 1.44 -10.63
CA ALA A 538 -9.89 0.19 -10.98
C ALA A 538 -10.77 0.41 -12.23
N THR A 539 -10.49 -0.38 -13.26
CA THR A 539 -11.24 -0.42 -14.51
C THR A 539 -12.72 -0.52 -14.16
N GLN A 540 -13.50 0.50 -14.51
CA GLN A 540 -14.95 0.40 -14.44
C GLN A 540 -15.36 -0.82 -15.27
N VAL A 541 -16.23 -1.66 -14.70
CA VAL A 541 -16.88 -2.76 -15.40
C VAL A 541 -17.65 -2.15 -16.58
N GLN A 542 -17.05 -2.24 -17.76
CA GLN A 542 -17.68 -1.88 -19.01
C GLN A 542 -18.69 -2.98 -19.35
N ALA A 543 -19.98 -2.60 -19.41
CA ALA A 543 -21.01 -3.45 -19.98
C ALA A 543 -20.66 -3.81 -21.44
N SER A 544 -20.76 -5.11 -21.77
CA SER A 544 -20.55 -5.66 -23.12
C SER A 544 -21.88 -5.67 -23.93
N PRO A 545 -21.90 -5.93 -25.26
CA PRO A 545 -22.25 -4.98 -26.31
C PRO A 545 -23.61 -5.31 -26.98
N THR A 546 -24.18 -4.53 -27.91
CA THR A 546 -23.95 -4.55 -29.40
C THR A 546 -25.00 -3.61 -30.07
N PRO A 547 -24.96 -3.29 -31.39
CA PRO A 547 -24.12 -2.34 -32.13
C PRO A 547 -24.91 -1.21 -32.83
N THR A 548 -24.23 -0.19 -33.37
CA THR A 548 -24.53 0.32 -34.72
C THR A 548 -23.30 1.02 -35.32
N THR A 549 -22.94 0.60 -36.52
CA THR A 549 -21.86 1.12 -37.36
C THR A 549 -22.28 2.39 -38.06
N ASN A 550 -21.45 3.44 -38.00
CA ASN A 550 -21.35 4.43 -39.07
C ASN A 550 -19.89 4.89 -39.19
N VAL A 551 -19.26 4.48 -40.30
CA VAL A 551 -17.90 4.85 -40.68
C VAL A 551 -17.97 6.17 -41.43
N GLY A 552 -17.41 7.24 -40.84
CA GLY A 552 -17.08 8.48 -41.53
C GLY A 552 -15.64 8.45 -42.06
N PRO A 553 -15.32 9.08 -43.21
CA PRO A 553 -14.03 8.92 -43.87
C PRO A 553 -12.88 9.60 -43.12
N SER A 554 -11.75 8.91 -43.09
CA SER A 554 -10.46 9.35 -42.57
C SER A 554 -9.88 10.49 -43.43
N PRO A 555 -9.40 11.61 -42.84
CA PRO A 555 -8.70 12.64 -43.61
C PRO A 555 -7.24 12.24 -43.87
N THR A 556 -6.87 12.34 -45.14
CA THR A 556 -5.55 12.08 -45.71
C THR A 556 -4.53 13.13 -45.24
N GLN A 557 -3.39 12.71 -44.69
CA GLN A 557 -2.26 13.60 -44.41
C GLN A 557 -1.51 13.94 -45.71
N THR A 558 -1.28 15.24 -45.93
CA THR A 558 -0.40 15.76 -46.98
C THR A 558 1.04 15.85 -46.43
N PRO A 559 2.08 15.36 -47.13
CA PRO A 559 3.45 15.48 -46.67
C PRO A 559 3.92 16.94 -46.76
N THR A 560 4.40 17.49 -45.65
CA THR A 560 5.09 18.79 -45.63
C THR A 560 6.59 18.56 -45.87
N PRO A 561 7.27 19.35 -46.73
CA PRO A 561 8.65 19.10 -47.14
C PRO A 561 9.67 19.31 -46.01
N PRO A 562 10.85 18.64 -46.07
CA PRO A 562 11.84 18.68 -44.99
C PRO A 562 12.56 20.04 -44.96
N ILE A 563 12.55 20.69 -43.80
CA ILE A 563 13.34 21.89 -43.53
C ILE A 563 14.73 21.44 -43.05
N ALA A 564 15.78 21.86 -43.75
CA ALA A 564 17.17 21.58 -43.39
C ALA A 564 17.61 22.41 -42.16
N GLY A 565 18.11 21.74 -41.13
CA GLY A 565 18.60 22.34 -39.89
C GLY A 565 18.58 21.35 -38.73
N ASN A 566 19.29 21.66 -37.64
CA ASN A 566 19.37 20.83 -36.43
C ASN A 566 18.08 20.93 -35.59
N ILE A 567 16.94 20.65 -36.20
CA ILE A 567 15.60 20.89 -35.66
C ILE A 567 15.06 19.58 -35.07
N CYS A 568 14.69 19.59 -33.78
CA CYS A 568 14.19 18.39 -33.11
C CYS A 568 12.67 18.23 -33.17
N GLY A 569 11.91 19.28 -33.50
CA GLY A 569 10.51 19.20 -33.93
C GLY A 569 9.48 19.26 -32.79
N LYS A 570 8.21 18.99 -33.13
CA LYS A 570 7.09 19.07 -32.17
C LYS A 570 7.18 17.97 -31.10
N ALA A 571 6.74 18.30 -29.89
CA ALA A 571 6.56 17.32 -28.82
C ALA A 571 5.37 16.39 -29.08
N ASP A 572 4.27 16.92 -29.62
CA ASP A 572 3.14 16.17 -30.16
C ASP A 572 3.44 15.89 -31.65
N ILE A 573 3.86 14.66 -31.93
CA ILE A 573 4.47 14.28 -33.20
C ILE A 573 3.40 13.97 -34.24
N ASP A 574 2.26 13.44 -33.80
CA ASP A 574 1.12 13.15 -34.66
C ASP A 574 0.14 14.32 -34.79
N GLY A 575 0.32 15.40 -34.00
CA GLY A 575 -0.43 16.65 -34.09
C GLY A 575 -1.85 16.55 -33.54
N ASN A 576 -2.15 15.55 -32.72
CA ASN A 576 -3.51 15.28 -32.21
C ASN A 576 -3.90 16.15 -31.00
N GLY A 577 -3.01 17.04 -30.55
CA GLY A 577 -3.21 17.91 -29.39
C GLY A 577 -3.06 17.20 -28.05
N ARG A 578 -2.46 15.99 -28.04
CA ARG A 578 -2.17 15.18 -26.86
C ARG A 578 -0.72 14.71 -26.88
N PHE A 579 -0.12 14.52 -25.71
CA PHE A 579 1.19 13.90 -25.58
C PHE A 579 1.03 12.47 -25.07
N SER A 580 1.05 11.50 -25.99
CA SER A 580 0.77 10.09 -25.71
C SER A 580 2.05 9.26 -25.49
N ILE A 581 1.88 7.97 -25.17
CA ILE A 581 2.99 7.01 -25.10
C ILE A 581 3.73 6.87 -26.45
N THR A 582 3.04 7.11 -27.57
CA THR A 582 3.62 7.11 -28.92
C THR A 582 4.59 8.28 -29.09
N ASP A 583 4.17 9.48 -28.70
CA ASP A 583 5.00 10.69 -28.73
C ASP A 583 6.21 10.54 -27.81
N PHE A 584 6.00 9.92 -26.65
CA PHE A 584 7.06 9.58 -25.72
C PHE A 584 8.07 8.59 -26.29
N ALA A 585 7.62 7.51 -26.93
CA ALA A 585 8.52 6.49 -27.49
C ALA A 585 9.44 7.10 -28.57
N GLU A 586 8.90 7.98 -29.40
CA GLU A 586 9.67 8.71 -30.41
C GLU A 586 10.60 9.77 -29.82
N PHE A 587 10.17 10.46 -28.76
CA PHE A 587 11.04 11.34 -27.97
C PHE A 587 12.21 10.55 -27.35
N ALA A 588 11.94 9.39 -26.76
CA ALA A 588 12.93 8.53 -26.10
C ALA A 588 13.97 7.97 -27.10
N LYS A 589 13.54 7.57 -28.31
CA LYS A 589 14.45 7.17 -29.40
C LYS A 589 15.44 8.28 -29.75
N SER A 590 14.98 9.53 -29.71
CA SER A 590 15.80 10.72 -29.99
C SER A 590 16.63 11.19 -28.78
N TYR A 591 16.22 10.84 -27.56
CA TYR A 591 16.82 11.26 -26.29
C TYR A 591 17.90 10.30 -25.76
N GLY A 592 17.82 9.00 -26.06
CA GLY A 592 18.55 7.92 -25.37
C GLY A 592 20.09 7.98 -25.33
N THR A 593 20.73 8.92 -26.05
CA THR A 593 22.20 9.09 -26.05
C THR A 593 22.68 10.39 -25.40
N GLY A 594 21.81 11.36 -25.11
CA GLY A 594 22.15 12.65 -24.49
C GLY A 594 23.12 13.54 -25.28
N LYS A 595 23.40 13.22 -26.55
CA LYS A 595 24.40 13.90 -27.40
C LYS A 595 23.79 14.70 -28.56
N ASN A 596 22.47 14.65 -28.72
CA ASN A 596 21.80 15.33 -29.83
C ASN A 596 21.67 16.82 -29.51
N THR A 597 22.24 17.64 -30.41
CA THR A 597 22.06 19.09 -30.38
C THR A 597 20.72 19.43 -31.03
N CYS A 598 20.08 20.52 -30.61
CA CYS A 598 18.80 20.97 -31.16
C CYS A 598 18.79 22.51 -31.36
N ALA A 599 18.02 23.00 -32.32
CA ALA A 599 17.88 24.40 -32.70
C ALA A 599 16.40 24.80 -32.83
N ASP A 600 15.58 24.37 -31.87
CA ASP A 600 14.13 24.65 -31.83
C ASP A 600 13.80 26.04 -31.23
N LYS A 601 14.81 26.79 -30.76
CA LYS A 601 14.64 28.04 -30.00
C LYS A 601 13.89 29.15 -30.72
N ASP A 602 13.89 29.16 -32.06
CA ASP A 602 13.35 30.23 -32.89
C ASP A 602 12.06 29.80 -33.65
N LEU A 603 11.52 28.61 -33.37
CA LEU A 603 10.38 28.04 -34.08
C LEU A 603 9.15 27.88 -33.18
N ASN A 604 7.97 28.22 -33.72
CA ASN A 604 6.69 28.04 -33.02
C ASN A 604 6.07 26.68 -33.37
N TYR A 605 6.02 25.78 -32.40
CA TYR A 605 5.53 24.41 -32.54
C TYR A 605 4.08 24.19 -32.10
N GLY A 606 3.35 25.28 -31.84
CA GLY A 606 1.97 25.21 -31.36
C GLY A 606 1.86 24.84 -29.88
N VAL A 607 0.67 24.40 -29.49
CA VAL A 607 0.24 24.30 -28.08
C VAL A 607 1.04 23.34 -27.20
N CYS A 608 1.56 22.24 -27.77
CA CYS A 608 2.40 21.26 -27.06
C CYS A 608 3.89 21.65 -27.01
N GLY A 609 4.29 22.69 -27.78
CA GLY A 609 5.66 23.17 -27.85
C GLY A 609 6.63 22.25 -28.62
N GLY A 610 7.89 22.70 -28.68
CA GLY A 610 9.00 21.93 -29.25
C GLY A 610 9.57 20.91 -28.27
N ARG A 611 10.54 20.11 -28.73
CA ARG A 611 11.19 19.08 -27.91
C ARG A 611 12.28 19.65 -26.99
N ASP A 612 13.02 20.67 -27.40
CA ASP A 612 13.96 21.43 -26.54
C ASP A 612 13.16 22.51 -25.77
N VAL A 613 12.76 22.18 -24.55
CA VAL A 613 11.83 22.99 -23.75
C VAL A 613 12.56 24.11 -23.03
N ASN A 614 13.75 23.83 -22.51
CA ASN A 614 14.54 24.80 -21.76
C ASN A 614 15.31 25.75 -22.69
N ARG A 615 15.30 25.48 -24.01
CA ARG A 615 15.95 26.26 -25.07
C ARG A 615 17.46 26.35 -24.90
N ASP A 616 18.07 25.30 -24.35
CA ASP A 616 19.51 25.23 -24.12
C ASP A 616 20.31 24.68 -25.32
N GLY A 617 19.60 24.29 -26.39
CA GLY A 617 20.18 23.80 -27.63
C GLY A 617 20.61 22.33 -27.57
N LYS A 618 20.18 21.58 -26.55
CA LYS A 618 20.41 20.14 -26.39
C LYS A 618 19.09 19.44 -26.17
N LEU A 619 18.99 18.18 -26.61
CA LEU A 619 17.85 17.33 -26.29
C LEU A 619 18.24 16.35 -25.18
N ASN A 620 17.82 16.62 -23.95
CA ASN A 620 18.21 15.86 -22.76
C ASN A 620 17.06 15.69 -21.74
N ILE A 621 17.32 15.08 -20.56
CA ILE A 621 16.27 14.77 -19.58
C ILE A 621 15.64 16.02 -19.00
N ALA A 622 16.38 17.14 -19.02
CA ALA A 622 15.88 18.40 -18.53
C ALA A 622 14.70 18.92 -19.37
N ASP A 623 14.64 18.56 -20.65
CA ASP A 623 13.51 18.90 -21.53
C ASP A 623 12.24 18.10 -21.23
N PHE A 624 12.38 17.00 -20.47
CA PHE A 624 11.28 16.15 -20.06
C PHE A 624 10.63 16.59 -18.72
N GLY A 625 11.35 17.38 -17.91
CA GLY A 625 10.89 17.84 -16.59
C GLY A 625 12.01 18.30 -15.64
N GLY A 626 13.15 18.76 -16.18
CA GLY A 626 14.26 19.27 -15.37
C GLY A 626 14.03 20.72 -14.95
N ALA A 627 14.67 21.09 -13.82
CA ALA A 627 14.46 22.33 -13.06
C ALA A 627 13.20 22.35 -12.15
N GLY A 628 12.81 21.19 -11.61
CA GLY A 628 11.83 21.11 -10.51
C GLY A 628 10.36 21.18 -10.93
N ILE A 629 10.10 21.05 -12.24
CA ILE A 629 8.75 20.98 -12.82
C ILE A 629 8.54 19.52 -13.26
N GLY A 630 7.72 18.75 -12.54
CA GLY A 630 7.40 17.38 -12.92
C GLY A 630 6.76 17.30 -14.32
N PHE A 631 6.90 16.16 -14.99
CA PHE A 631 6.36 15.92 -16.34
C PHE A 631 4.88 16.34 -16.48
N ALA A 632 4.05 16.03 -15.49
CA ALA A 632 2.64 16.45 -15.47
C ALA A 632 2.44 17.97 -15.34
N GLN A 633 3.36 18.67 -14.66
CA GLN A 633 3.33 20.12 -14.51
C GLN A 633 3.75 20.87 -15.79
N ARG A 634 4.37 20.20 -16.77
CA ARG A 634 4.58 20.77 -18.13
C ARG A 634 3.26 21.10 -18.81
N TYR A 635 2.24 20.28 -18.56
CA TYR A 635 0.95 20.31 -19.26
C TYR A 635 -0.23 20.69 -18.35
N TYR A 636 0.02 20.90 -17.04
CA TYR A 636 -0.99 21.37 -16.08
C TYR A 636 -0.60 22.75 -15.51
N PRO A 637 -1.51 23.75 -15.43
CA PRO A 637 -2.94 23.73 -15.73
C PRO A 637 -3.22 24.21 -17.17
N LYS A 638 -2.28 24.01 -18.11
CA LYS A 638 -2.50 24.46 -19.49
C LYS A 638 -3.67 23.68 -20.06
N THR A 639 -4.72 24.37 -20.50
CA THR A 639 -5.83 23.81 -21.29
C THR A 639 -5.38 23.20 -22.63
N SER A 640 -4.09 23.20 -22.91
CA SER A 640 -3.51 23.01 -24.23
C SER A 640 -2.39 21.97 -24.15
N CYS A 641 -2.59 20.85 -24.86
CA CYS A 641 -1.86 19.57 -24.80
C CYS A 641 -2.33 18.62 -23.69
N ALA A 642 -3.31 17.76 -23.98
CA ALA A 642 -3.79 16.77 -23.01
C ALA A 642 -2.77 15.63 -22.83
N LEU A 643 -2.60 15.15 -21.61
CA LEU A 643 -1.82 13.94 -21.32
C LEU A 643 -2.65 12.68 -21.54
#